data_AF-A0A5C8BC65-F1
#
_entry.id   AF-A0A5C8BC65-F1
#
_cell.length_a   1.000
_cell.length_b   1.000
_cell.length_c   1.000
_cell.angle_alpha   90.00
_cell.angle_beta   90.00
_cell.angle_gamma   90.00
#
_symmetry.space_group_name_H-M   'P 1'
#
loop_
_entity.id
_entity.type
_entity.pdbx_description
1 polymer ?
#
loop_
_entity_poly.entity_id
_entity_poly.type
_entity_poly.pdbx_seq_one_letter_code
_entity_poly.pdbx_strand_id
1 'polypeptide(L)'
;MFSLFTQPHSDCPRCGSALASQQVSAIEKRYCTQCGLDLDLGTSDLLLPHELAIGFHVPHLGNFLRLQASTHAALPYRVQIFQYGHIHELEHAHASAQSDKALAFDHSAAAGILISRRTQFICTLKLSELHTAEFLPLDAEVQLQISIASNTQFARTFMAGHCRVNETHLQGLFAASARQACLEVINAHSLRELQDQATLASQLETEIRLALQAKFEEMGLQLNALQIIELRHDKLSEAREELGEKLASYYLIADEKRAKNKHRKTLDTLYSEAEWQQIARDEERVRLRYRHEEMRQQLGNDLSWLYLRGEHENAKKRLSRAKLRQDEAERLHAIQLRELELYARIAEASTRKEAVERGAASTIAELEHQLRAKKEQQQNENDEWLHIRTLARIKMRSESELAQMHSKEAAQLLQQKIAHQLQSQRLAHEIELNQRSAQGLRQEEQAAWLHDQERKQQLREQALEEEAHQTRLLSLSLETEVRAREFKRLQDWEDQLAQQRRQQHQHQAAREQALADQEHALAVARMQHEIKELEHRYTVLENQTQHDKLQRTLALEAQFAEQEQARALLKMERLAALDEHSQIAFTDKDNAALLAELAKLKAMASMSPEQILATQTTASAHEAVVEVKRQTHGLSWEDTVRMLHERVEEERAQREAEQLRRHEIDLQNAQIAATRMHPANLPRK
;
A
#
# COMPACT_ATOMS: atom_id res chain seq x y z
N MET A 1 23.83 -71.57 -13.67
CA MET A 1 23.50 -70.51 -14.64
C MET A 1 22.66 -71.13 -15.73
N PHE A 2 21.34 -70.93 -15.69
CA PHE A 2 20.46 -71.38 -16.76
C PHE A 2 20.26 -70.20 -17.71
N SER A 3 20.74 -70.31 -18.95
CA SER A 3 20.39 -69.37 -20.02
C SER A 3 19.01 -69.73 -20.55
N LEU A 4 18.24 -68.74 -20.99
CA LEU A 4 16.94 -68.96 -21.64
C LEU A 4 17.04 -69.74 -22.95
N PHE A 5 18.25 -69.86 -23.52
CA PHE A 5 18.51 -70.43 -24.84
C PHE A 5 19.62 -71.50 -24.73
N THR A 6 19.37 -72.59 -23.99
CA THR A 6 20.36 -73.67 -23.84
C THR A 6 20.39 -74.66 -25.02
N GLN A 7 19.45 -74.56 -25.97
CA GLN A 7 19.48 -75.36 -27.19
C GLN A 7 19.93 -74.49 -28.38
N PRO A 8 20.86 -74.97 -29.23
CA PRO A 8 21.25 -74.28 -30.44
C PRO A 8 20.07 -74.30 -31.42
N HIS A 9 19.41 -73.16 -31.58
CA HIS A 9 18.32 -72.99 -32.54
C HIS A 9 18.81 -72.27 -33.80
N SER A 10 18.33 -72.71 -34.96
CA SER A 10 18.71 -72.14 -36.25
C SER A 10 18.12 -70.76 -36.50
N ASP A 11 17.12 -70.32 -35.72
CA ASP A 11 16.34 -69.10 -35.99
C ASP A 11 16.18 -68.24 -34.72
N CYS A 12 16.16 -66.91 -34.89
CA CYS A 12 15.95 -65.95 -33.81
C CYS A 12 14.51 -66.02 -33.28
N PRO A 13 14.30 -66.16 -31.96
CA PRO A 13 12.96 -66.32 -31.39
C PRO A 13 12.11 -65.04 -31.41
N ARG A 14 12.70 -63.87 -31.65
CA ARG A 14 11.98 -62.58 -31.74
C ARG A 14 11.57 -62.20 -33.15
N CYS A 15 12.38 -62.51 -34.17
CA CYS A 15 12.10 -62.11 -35.55
C CYS A 15 12.03 -63.28 -36.56
N GLY A 16 12.28 -64.51 -36.14
CA GLY A 16 12.22 -65.71 -36.99
C GLY A 16 13.34 -65.81 -38.03
N SER A 17 14.33 -64.91 -38.01
CA SER A 17 15.44 -64.93 -38.96
C SER A 17 16.43 -66.04 -38.64
N ALA A 18 16.89 -66.76 -39.67
CA ALA A 18 17.90 -67.79 -39.49
C ALA A 18 19.17 -67.19 -38.85
N LEU A 19 19.50 -67.62 -37.63
CA LEU A 19 20.81 -67.57 -37.02
C LEU A 19 21.74 -68.42 -37.89
N ALA A 20 22.15 -67.85 -39.03
CA ALA A 20 22.97 -68.53 -40.02
C ALA A 20 24.19 -69.18 -39.34
N SER A 21 24.13 -70.52 -39.24
CA SER A 21 25.28 -71.35 -39.03
C SER A 21 26.23 -71.12 -40.21
N GLN A 22 27.39 -70.51 -39.97
CA GLN A 22 28.70 -71.05 -40.38
C GLN A 22 29.84 -70.02 -40.21
N GLN A 23 30.55 -70.22 -39.09
CA GLN A 23 32.02 -70.20 -38.99
C GLN A 23 32.77 -68.87 -39.10
N VAL A 24 32.63 -67.99 -38.09
CA VAL A 24 33.79 -67.24 -37.54
C VAL A 24 33.60 -67.14 -36.02
N SER A 25 34.57 -67.67 -35.28
CA SER A 25 34.87 -67.56 -33.83
C SER A 25 33.69 -67.50 -32.83
N ALA A 26 33.64 -68.51 -31.96
CA ALA A 26 32.68 -68.76 -30.89
C ALA A 26 32.69 -67.74 -29.71
N ILE A 27 33.00 -66.46 -29.92
CA ILE A 27 33.13 -65.46 -28.83
C ILE A 27 32.35 -64.15 -29.08
N GLU A 28 31.87 -63.82 -30.28
CA GLU A 28 31.42 -62.44 -30.58
C GLU A 28 30.07 -62.26 -31.28
N LYS A 29 29.04 -63.07 -31.01
CA LYS A 29 27.66 -62.71 -31.40
C LYS A 29 26.68 -62.89 -30.25
N ARG A 30 26.67 -61.90 -29.37
CA ARG A 30 25.83 -61.79 -28.17
C ARG A 30 24.38 -61.40 -28.48
N TYR A 31 24.08 -60.89 -29.68
CA TYR A 31 22.77 -60.38 -30.08
C TYR A 31 22.35 -60.79 -31.49
N CYS A 32 21.04 -60.87 -31.76
CA CYS A 32 20.50 -60.99 -33.11
C CYS A 32 20.73 -59.70 -33.91
N THR A 33 21.33 -59.80 -35.10
CA THR A 33 21.65 -58.64 -35.96
C THR A 33 20.42 -57.92 -36.52
N GLN A 34 19.26 -58.59 -36.57
CA GLN A 34 18.04 -58.03 -37.17
C GLN A 34 17.10 -57.39 -36.15
N CYS A 35 17.07 -57.90 -34.91
CA CYS A 35 16.17 -57.39 -33.86
C CYS A 35 16.87 -56.96 -32.56
N GLY A 36 18.20 -57.06 -32.48
CA GLY A 36 19.01 -56.64 -31.33
C GLY A 36 18.72 -57.41 -30.04
N LEU A 37 18.23 -58.65 -30.12
CA LEU A 37 17.94 -59.47 -28.94
C LEU A 37 19.22 -60.13 -28.43
N ASP A 38 19.61 -59.86 -27.17
CA ASP A 38 20.70 -60.55 -26.49
C ASP A 38 20.30 -61.99 -26.13
N LEU A 39 21.11 -62.97 -26.57
CA LEU A 39 20.84 -64.41 -26.40
C LEU A 39 21.43 -64.98 -25.09
N ASP A 40 22.26 -64.21 -24.38
CA ASP A 40 22.97 -64.66 -23.16
C ASP A 40 22.32 -64.19 -21.83
N LEU A 41 21.16 -63.53 -21.87
CA LEU A 41 20.47 -63.08 -20.64
C LEU A 41 20.10 -64.29 -19.77
N GLY A 42 20.71 -64.36 -18.59
CA GLY A 42 20.42 -65.38 -17.58
C GLY A 42 19.00 -65.26 -17.06
N THR A 43 18.39 -66.39 -16.71
CA THR A 43 17.00 -66.47 -16.22
C THR A 43 16.73 -65.68 -14.93
N SER A 44 17.73 -65.08 -14.26
CA SER A 44 17.50 -64.27 -13.05
C SER A 44 17.04 -62.84 -13.34
N ASP A 45 17.49 -62.23 -14.45
CA ASP A 45 17.39 -60.78 -14.66
C ASP A 45 16.82 -60.43 -16.05
N LEU A 46 15.60 -60.92 -16.33
CA LEU A 46 14.88 -60.58 -17.56
C LEU A 46 14.41 -59.12 -17.64
N LEU A 47 14.31 -58.44 -16.50
CA LEU A 47 13.92 -57.03 -16.38
C LEU A 47 14.98 -56.30 -15.55
N LEU A 48 15.50 -55.19 -16.05
CA LEU A 48 16.43 -54.35 -15.28
C LEU A 48 15.71 -53.70 -14.09
N PRO A 49 16.40 -53.34 -12.99
CA PRO A 49 15.84 -52.70 -11.79
C PRO A 49 14.84 -51.55 -12.06
N HIS A 50 15.07 -50.75 -13.10
CA HIS A 50 14.27 -49.59 -13.50
C HIS A 50 13.22 -49.86 -14.59
N GLU A 51 12.97 -51.13 -14.94
CA GLU A 51 12.00 -51.54 -15.97
C GLU A 51 10.78 -52.23 -15.34
N LEU A 52 9.59 -51.72 -15.66
CA LEU A 52 8.31 -52.28 -15.20
C LEU A 52 7.85 -53.46 -16.06
N ALA A 53 7.94 -53.30 -17.38
CA ALA A 53 7.50 -54.30 -18.34
C ALA A 53 8.20 -54.15 -19.70
N ILE A 54 8.28 -55.28 -20.42
CA ILE A 54 8.77 -55.36 -21.79
C ILE A 54 7.71 -56.06 -22.64
N GLY A 55 7.30 -55.41 -23.74
CA GLY A 55 6.37 -55.95 -24.72
C GLY A 55 7.01 -56.10 -26.09
N PHE A 56 6.79 -57.24 -26.75
CA PHE A 56 7.23 -57.46 -28.12
C PHE A 56 6.32 -58.45 -28.85
N HIS A 57 6.29 -58.34 -30.18
CA HIS A 57 5.55 -59.27 -31.03
C HIS A 57 6.47 -60.36 -31.58
N VAL A 58 5.99 -61.59 -31.60
CA VAL A 58 6.67 -62.76 -32.15
C VAL A 58 5.84 -63.34 -33.30
N PRO A 59 6.44 -63.66 -34.46
CA PRO A 59 5.71 -64.22 -35.60
C PRO A 59 5.21 -65.66 -35.36
N HIS A 60 5.93 -66.46 -34.56
CA HIS A 60 5.56 -67.84 -34.23
C HIS A 60 5.78 -68.14 -32.73
N LEU A 61 4.68 -68.37 -31.99
CA LEU A 61 4.74 -68.63 -30.54
C LEU A 61 5.50 -69.89 -30.13
N GLY A 62 5.47 -70.93 -30.96
CA GLY A 62 6.11 -72.20 -30.65
C GLY A 62 7.60 -72.07 -30.36
N ASN A 63 8.28 -71.10 -30.98
CA ASN A 63 9.70 -70.83 -30.77
C ASN A 63 9.97 -70.15 -29.42
N PHE A 64 9.02 -69.35 -28.91
CA PHE A 64 9.15 -68.70 -27.61
C PHE A 64 8.86 -69.66 -26.44
N LEU A 65 7.79 -70.45 -26.54
CA LEU A 65 7.35 -71.36 -25.47
C LEU A 65 8.35 -72.48 -25.18
N ARG A 66 9.09 -72.95 -26.20
CA ARG A 66 10.16 -73.96 -26.03
C ARG A 66 11.31 -73.48 -25.14
N LEU A 67 11.48 -72.16 -25.00
CA LEU A 67 12.59 -71.55 -24.24
C LEU A 67 12.33 -71.47 -22.73
N GLN A 68 11.06 -71.55 -22.29
CA GLN A 68 10.70 -71.40 -20.87
C GLN A 68 10.49 -72.73 -20.13
N ALA A 69 10.72 -73.87 -20.79
CA ALA A 69 10.37 -75.20 -20.26
C ALA A 69 11.28 -75.72 -19.12
N SER A 70 12.21 -74.94 -18.58
CA SER A 70 13.27 -75.45 -17.68
C SER A 70 13.45 -74.75 -16.32
N THR A 71 12.58 -73.82 -15.92
CA THR A 71 12.74 -73.11 -14.63
C THR A 71 11.64 -73.44 -13.62
N HIS A 72 12.01 -74.19 -12.57
CA HIS A 72 11.14 -74.63 -11.47
C HIS A 72 10.96 -73.61 -10.32
N ALA A 73 11.44 -72.38 -10.47
CA ALA A 73 11.38 -71.36 -9.40
C ALA A 73 10.27 -70.33 -9.69
N ALA A 74 9.57 -69.87 -8.64
CA ALA A 74 8.59 -68.79 -8.74
C ALA A 74 9.28 -67.51 -9.25
N LEU A 75 9.06 -67.17 -10.51
CA LEU A 75 9.71 -66.04 -11.15
C LEU A 75 9.10 -64.71 -10.64
N PRO A 76 9.90 -63.66 -10.42
CA PRO A 76 9.41 -62.34 -9.99
C PRO A 76 8.61 -61.59 -11.08
N TYR A 77 8.37 -62.21 -12.22
CA TYR A 77 7.71 -61.64 -13.39
C TYR A 77 6.54 -62.51 -13.88
N ARG A 78 5.56 -61.89 -14.53
CA ARG A 78 4.44 -62.52 -15.24
C ARG A 78 4.73 -62.47 -16.74
N VAL A 79 4.43 -63.56 -17.43
CA VAL A 79 4.51 -63.64 -18.89
C VAL A 79 3.10 -63.84 -19.42
N GLN A 80 2.68 -62.93 -20.31
CA GLN A 80 1.34 -62.91 -20.87
C GLN A 80 1.42 -62.92 -22.38
N ILE A 81 0.54 -63.73 -22.98
CA ILE A 81 0.48 -63.93 -24.41
C ILE A 81 -0.84 -63.37 -24.93
N PHE A 82 -0.75 -62.58 -25.99
CA PHE A 82 -1.84 -61.90 -26.67
C PHE A 82 -2.03 -62.51 -28.06
N GLN A 83 -3.14 -63.22 -28.26
CA GLN A 83 -3.53 -63.81 -29.55
C GLN A 83 -5.01 -63.58 -29.81
N TYR A 84 -5.37 -63.16 -31.04
CA TYR A 84 -6.75 -63.02 -31.49
C TYR A 84 -7.70 -62.27 -30.53
N GLY A 85 -7.18 -61.29 -29.78
CA GLY A 85 -7.96 -60.52 -28.81
C GLY A 85 -8.14 -61.18 -27.43
N HIS A 86 -7.61 -62.39 -27.23
CA HIS A 86 -7.57 -63.08 -25.95
C HIS A 86 -6.19 -62.95 -25.27
N ILE A 87 -6.21 -62.92 -23.95
CA ILE A 87 -5.02 -62.87 -23.09
C ILE A 87 -4.96 -64.15 -22.31
N HIS A 88 -3.78 -64.75 -22.30
CA HIS A 88 -3.52 -65.89 -21.45
C HIS A 88 -2.28 -65.63 -20.61
N GLU A 89 -2.41 -65.91 -19.31
CA GLU A 89 -1.30 -65.85 -18.37
C GLU A 89 -0.65 -67.23 -18.27
N LEU A 90 0.67 -67.28 -18.50
CA LEU A 90 1.43 -68.50 -18.28
C LEU A 90 1.77 -68.59 -16.80
N GLU A 91 0.93 -69.26 -16.01
CA GLU A 91 1.17 -69.35 -14.56
C GLU A 91 2.26 -70.37 -14.21
N HIS A 92 2.40 -71.50 -14.91
CA HIS A 92 3.46 -72.47 -14.68
C HIS A 92 3.78 -73.23 -15.97
N ALA A 93 5.05 -73.24 -16.40
CA ALA A 93 5.52 -73.91 -17.61
C ALA A 93 5.60 -75.44 -17.43
N HIS A 94 4.46 -76.12 -17.39
CA HIS A 94 4.38 -77.56 -17.62
C HIS A 94 3.30 -77.87 -18.67
N ALA A 95 3.69 -77.75 -19.93
CA ALA A 95 3.02 -78.43 -21.03
C ALA A 95 3.99 -79.49 -21.57
N SER A 96 4.01 -80.67 -20.96
CA SER A 96 4.50 -81.87 -21.64
C SER A 96 3.74 -81.99 -22.97
N ALA A 97 4.47 -82.25 -24.06
CA ALA A 97 4.03 -82.27 -25.46
C ALA A 97 2.98 -83.35 -25.82
N GLN A 98 1.99 -83.62 -24.97
CA GLN A 98 0.97 -84.66 -25.16
C GLN A 98 -0.46 -84.26 -24.74
N SER A 99 -0.75 -82.98 -24.49
CA SER A 99 -2.13 -82.51 -24.29
C SER A 99 -2.51 -81.43 -25.30
N ASP A 100 -2.56 -81.80 -26.58
CA ASP A 100 -3.06 -81.00 -27.71
C ASP A 100 -4.57 -80.64 -27.63
N LYS A 101 -5.18 -80.69 -26.43
CA LYS A 101 -6.62 -80.43 -26.23
C LYS A 101 -6.95 -79.52 -25.04
N ALA A 102 -5.98 -78.89 -24.39
CA ALA A 102 -6.24 -77.98 -23.27
C ALA A 102 -5.38 -76.70 -23.26
N LEU A 103 -4.79 -76.33 -24.41
CA LEU A 103 -4.05 -75.08 -24.58
C LEU A 103 -4.72 -74.30 -25.71
N ALA A 104 -5.42 -73.23 -25.35
CA ALA A 104 -6.15 -72.35 -26.27
C ALA A 104 -5.20 -71.43 -27.07
N PHE A 105 -4.11 -71.97 -27.61
CA PHE A 105 -3.06 -71.20 -28.28
C PHE A 105 -2.71 -71.79 -29.63
N ASP A 106 -2.67 -70.94 -30.65
CA ASP A 106 -2.12 -71.32 -31.94
C ASP A 106 -0.62 -71.10 -31.91
N HIS A 107 0.13 -72.19 -31.72
CA HIS A 107 1.60 -72.16 -31.67
C HIS A 107 2.26 -71.63 -32.95
N SER A 108 1.57 -71.70 -34.09
CA SER A 108 2.04 -71.20 -35.38
C SER A 108 1.68 -69.74 -35.67
N ALA A 109 0.75 -69.15 -34.91
CA ALA A 109 0.28 -67.79 -35.13
C ALA A 109 1.18 -66.74 -34.47
N ALA A 110 1.14 -65.52 -35.02
CA ALA A 110 1.81 -64.37 -34.42
C ALA A 110 1.13 -63.99 -33.10
N ALA A 111 1.92 -63.56 -32.13
CA ALA A 111 1.43 -63.16 -30.82
C ALA A 111 2.24 -62.03 -30.22
N GLY A 112 1.56 -61.19 -29.45
CA GLY A 112 2.21 -60.27 -28.53
C GLY A 112 2.61 -60.99 -27.25
N ILE A 113 3.81 -60.71 -26.76
CA ILE A 113 4.31 -61.21 -25.48
C ILE A 113 4.59 -60.01 -24.60
N LEU A 114 4.05 -60.03 -23.38
CA LEU A 114 4.31 -59.06 -22.34
C LEU A 114 4.97 -59.75 -21.16
N ILE A 115 6.13 -59.24 -20.76
CA ILE A 115 6.83 -59.65 -19.53
C ILE A 115 6.72 -58.47 -18.56
N SER A 116 6.06 -58.66 -17.43
CA SER A 116 5.84 -57.61 -16.43
C SER A 116 6.22 -58.04 -15.02
N ARG A 117 6.55 -57.10 -14.14
CA ARG A 117 6.86 -57.40 -12.74
C ARG A 117 5.63 -57.82 -11.95
N ARG A 118 5.79 -58.80 -11.05
CA ARG A 118 4.78 -59.18 -10.04
C ARG A 118 4.77 -58.24 -8.84
N THR A 119 5.94 -57.68 -8.50
CA THR A 119 6.12 -56.80 -7.35
C THR A 119 5.78 -55.35 -7.70
N GLN A 120 5.47 -54.57 -6.67
CA GLN A 120 5.28 -53.12 -6.82
C GLN A 120 6.56 -52.47 -7.36
N PHE A 121 6.39 -51.49 -8.26
CA PHE A 121 7.46 -50.73 -8.87
C PHE A 121 7.47 -49.32 -8.30
N ILE A 122 8.65 -48.86 -7.87
CA ILE A 122 8.82 -47.50 -7.34
C ILE A 122 9.30 -46.61 -8.49
N CYS A 123 8.55 -45.54 -8.76
CA CYS A 123 8.89 -44.51 -9.73
C CYS A 123 9.07 -43.19 -9.00
N THR A 124 10.23 -42.54 -9.17
CA THR A 124 10.49 -41.20 -8.64
C THR A 124 10.11 -40.15 -9.68
N LEU A 125 9.39 -39.10 -9.29
CA LEU A 125 9.06 -37.94 -10.12
C LEU A 125 9.76 -36.71 -9.56
N LYS A 126 10.51 -36.00 -10.40
CA LYS A 126 11.07 -34.68 -10.09
C LYS A 126 10.21 -33.60 -10.73
N LEU A 127 9.61 -32.75 -9.91
CA LEU A 127 8.73 -31.67 -10.34
C LEU A 127 9.43 -30.34 -10.05
N SER A 128 9.76 -29.62 -11.12
CA SER A 128 10.35 -28.28 -11.05
C SER A 128 9.35 -27.21 -11.48
N GLU A 129 9.65 -25.94 -11.18
CA GLU A 129 8.81 -24.77 -11.49
C GLU A 129 7.48 -24.73 -10.72
N LEU A 130 7.44 -25.24 -9.48
CA LEU A 130 6.30 -25.02 -8.59
C LEU A 130 6.43 -23.62 -8.00
N HIS A 131 5.32 -22.88 -7.85
CA HIS A 131 5.34 -21.51 -7.33
C HIS A 131 4.39 -21.40 -6.14
N THR A 132 4.79 -20.67 -5.10
CA THR A 132 3.91 -20.33 -3.97
C THR A 132 2.99 -19.15 -4.31
N ALA A 133 2.09 -18.78 -3.39
CA ALA A 133 1.29 -17.55 -3.48
C ALA A 133 2.15 -16.27 -3.63
N GLU A 134 3.40 -16.32 -3.14
CA GLU A 134 4.41 -15.27 -3.23
C GLU A 134 5.30 -15.43 -4.48
N PHE A 135 4.94 -16.34 -5.39
CA PHE A 135 5.69 -16.69 -6.61
C PHE A 135 7.12 -17.19 -6.36
N LEU A 136 7.39 -17.75 -5.18
CA LEU A 136 8.69 -18.33 -4.87
C LEU A 136 8.83 -19.72 -5.50
N PRO A 137 9.95 -20.02 -6.19
CA PRO A 137 10.16 -21.30 -6.86
C PRO A 137 10.39 -22.44 -5.86
N LEU A 138 9.75 -23.57 -6.12
CA LEU A 138 9.82 -24.79 -5.34
C LEU A 138 10.06 -25.99 -6.27
N ASP A 139 10.83 -26.94 -5.76
CA ASP A 139 11.07 -28.25 -6.36
C ASP A 139 10.47 -29.34 -5.48
N ALA A 140 9.82 -30.33 -6.07
CA ALA A 140 9.24 -31.46 -5.35
C ALA A 140 9.74 -32.79 -5.89
N GLU A 141 10.11 -33.71 -5.00
CA GLU A 141 10.38 -35.11 -5.34
C GLU A 141 9.26 -36.01 -4.80
N VAL A 142 8.55 -36.68 -5.70
CA VAL A 142 7.39 -37.53 -5.39
C VAL A 142 7.68 -38.98 -5.75
N GLN A 143 7.46 -39.91 -4.83
CA GLN A 143 7.56 -41.34 -5.05
C GLN A 143 6.19 -41.97 -5.28
N LEU A 144 6.08 -42.74 -6.36
CA LEU A 144 4.90 -43.49 -6.75
C LEU A 144 5.18 -44.98 -6.64
N GLN A 145 4.34 -45.71 -5.90
CA GLN A 145 4.32 -47.17 -5.91
C GLN A 145 3.24 -47.66 -6.86
N ILE A 146 3.67 -48.20 -8.00
CA ILE A 146 2.82 -48.57 -9.13
C ILE A 146 2.75 -50.10 -9.24
N SER A 147 1.58 -50.62 -9.55
CA SER A 147 1.37 -52.02 -9.95
C SER A 147 0.44 -52.10 -11.16
N ILE A 148 0.43 -53.23 -11.85
CA ILE A 148 -0.45 -53.43 -13.01
C ILE A 148 -1.75 -54.06 -12.53
N ALA A 149 -2.87 -53.36 -12.71
CA ALA A 149 -4.20 -53.84 -12.32
C ALA A 149 -4.93 -54.54 -13.46
N SER A 150 -4.89 -53.96 -14.67
CA SER A 150 -5.55 -54.51 -15.85
C SER A 150 -4.55 -54.76 -16.96
N ASN A 151 -4.17 -56.02 -17.10
CA ASN A 151 -3.24 -56.49 -18.13
C ASN A 151 -3.75 -56.22 -19.55
N THR A 152 -5.08 -56.29 -19.75
CA THR A 152 -5.73 -55.97 -21.03
C THR A 152 -5.53 -54.53 -21.47
N GLN A 153 -5.72 -53.58 -20.56
CA GLN A 153 -5.64 -52.15 -20.87
C GLN A 153 -4.19 -51.73 -21.02
N PHE A 154 -3.33 -52.21 -20.12
CA PHE A 154 -1.89 -51.98 -20.20
C PHE A 154 -1.31 -52.45 -21.54
N ALA A 155 -1.68 -53.65 -21.98
CA ALA A 155 -1.22 -54.18 -23.25
C ALA A 155 -1.76 -53.40 -24.46
N ARG A 156 -3.03 -53.00 -24.45
CA ARG A 156 -3.59 -52.18 -25.55
C ARG A 156 -2.84 -50.87 -25.72
N THR A 157 -2.46 -50.23 -24.63
CA THR A 157 -1.84 -48.91 -24.70
C THR A 157 -0.35 -48.96 -25.00
N PHE A 158 0.37 -49.96 -24.47
CA PHE A 158 1.82 -50.06 -24.64
C PHE A 158 2.26 -51.02 -25.75
N MET A 159 1.46 -52.02 -26.16
CA MET A 159 1.88 -53.06 -27.13
C MET A 159 1.53 -52.75 -28.60
N ALA A 160 1.29 -51.49 -28.96
CA ALA A 160 1.19 -51.09 -30.37
C ALA A 160 2.50 -51.31 -31.15
N GLY A 161 3.63 -51.53 -30.46
CA GLY A 161 4.95 -51.89 -31.02
C GLY A 161 5.86 -52.59 -30.00
N HIS A 162 7.16 -52.63 -30.25
CA HIS A 162 8.14 -53.06 -29.24
C HIS A 162 8.23 -51.97 -28.15
N CYS A 163 7.86 -52.30 -26.92
CA CYS A 163 7.86 -51.35 -25.82
C CYS A 163 8.73 -51.82 -24.66
N ARG A 164 9.53 -50.91 -24.13
CA ARG A 164 10.15 -51.03 -22.81
C ARG A 164 9.59 -49.90 -21.95
N VAL A 165 8.94 -50.26 -20.85
CA VAL A 165 8.36 -49.31 -19.92
C VAL A 165 9.36 -49.09 -18.79
N ASN A 166 10.16 -48.03 -18.96
CA ASN A 166 11.20 -47.63 -18.02
C ASN A 166 10.69 -46.53 -17.09
N GLU A 167 11.39 -46.31 -15.98
CA GLU A 167 11.11 -45.20 -15.06
C GLU A 167 11.05 -43.83 -15.78
N THR A 168 11.96 -43.56 -16.71
CA THR A 168 11.98 -42.30 -17.49
C THR A 168 10.76 -42.12 -18.39
N HIS A 169 10.22 -43.21 -18.93
CA HIS A 169 9.00 -43.18 -19.75
C HIS A 169 7.79 -42.86 -18.86
N LEU A 170 7.69 -43.49 -17.69
CA LEU A 170 6.63 -43.19 -16.72
C LEU A 170 6.73 -41.75 -16.18
N GLN A 171 7.95 -41.26 -15.93
CA GLN A 171 8.20 -39.86 -15.57
C GLN A 171 7.63 -38.90 -16.63
N GLY A 172 7.93 -39.12 -17.91
CA GLY A 172 7.42 -38.26 -19.00
C GLY A 172 5.89 -38.22 -19.11
N LEU A 173 5.21 -39.33 -18.80
CA LEU A 173 3.75 -39.41 -18.90
C LEU A 173 3.01 -38.75 -17.72
N PHE A 174 3.54 -38.90 -16.50
CA PHE A 174 2.85 -38.46 -15.29
C PHE A 174 3.33 -37.13 -14.72
N ALA A 175 4.55 -36.69 -15.03
CA ALA A 175 5.13 -35.48 -14.45
C ALA A 175 4.28 -34.23 -14.69
N ALA A 176 3.75 -34.03 -15.90
CA ALA A 176 2.94 -32.84 -16.21
C ALA A 176 1.65 -32.76 -15.40
N SER A 177 0.96 -33.90 -15.20
CA SER A 177 -0.28 -33.95 -14.42
C SER A 177 -0.04 -33.85 -12.93
N ALA A 178 0.99 -34.54 -12.42
CA ALA A 178 1.40 -34.39 -11.04
C ALA A 178 1.79 -32.92 -10.74
N ARG A 179 2.53 -32.28 -11.66
CA ARG A 179 2.90 -30.87 -11.54
C ARG A 179 1.69 -29.95 -11.47
N GLN A 180 0.72 -30.12 -12.36
CA GLN A 180 -0.48 -29.29 -12.36
C GLN A 180 -1.27 -29.42 -11.05
N ALA A 181 -1.46 -30.65 -10.56
CA ALA A 181 -2.14 -30.90 -9.29
C ALA A 181 -1.38 -30.26 -8.10
N CYS A 182 -0.04 -30.39 -8.08
CA CYS A 182 0.79 -29.71 -7.09
C CYS A 182 0.64 -28.19 -7.17
N LEU A 183 0.64 -27.61 -8.37
CA LEU A 183 0.54 -26.15 -8.56
C LEU A 183 -0.78 -25.60 -8.02
N GLU A 184 -1.90 -26.27 -8.24
CA GLU A 184 -3.20 -25.81 -7.76
C GLU A 184 -3.24 -25.65 -6.23
N VAL A 185 -2.59 -26.57 -5.51
CA VAL A 185 -2.50 -26.51 -4.05
C VAL A 185 -1.43 -25.52 -3.60
N ILE A 186 -0.22 -25.56 -4.16
CA ILE A 186 0.92 -24.75 -3.72
C ILE A 186 0.69 -23.26 -4.03
N ASN A 187 0.06 -22.91 -5.16
CA ASN A 187 -0.26 -21.52 -5.51
C ASN A 187 -1.19 -20.84 -4.50
N ALA A 188 -2.03 -21.61 -3.80
CA ALA A 188 -2.96 -21.07 -2.81
C ALA A 188 -2.31 -20.77 -1.45
N HIS A 189 -1.08 -21.22 -1.23
CA HIS A 189 -0.43 -21.18 0.08
C HIS A 189 0.86 -20.35 0.04
N SER A 190 1.09 -19.57 1.09
CA SER A 190 2.37 -18.89 1.31
C SER A 190 3.46 -19.88 1.74
N LEU A 191 4.73 -19.54 1.52
CA LEU A 191 5.85 -20.40 1.94
C LEU A 191 5.86 -20.65 3.46
N ARG A 192 5.32 -19.71 4.24
CA ARG A 192 5.20 -19.82 5.72
C ARG A 192 4.14 -20.84 6.11
N GLU A 193 2.96 -20.78 5.48
CA GLU A 193 1.88 -21.74 5.71
C GLU A 193 2.29 -23.15 5.26
N LEU A 194 3.08 -23.24 4.19
CA LEU A 194 3.61 -24.51 3.69
C LEU A 194 4.50 -25.26 4.70
N GLN A 195 5.16 -24.54 5.61
CA GLN A 195 6.04 -25.12 6.63
C GLN A 195 5.33 -25.41 7.96
N ASP A 196 4.33 -24.60 8.31
CA ASP A 196 3.63 -24.71 9.60
C ASP A 196 2.56 -25.83 9.60
N GLN A 197 2.02 -26.19 8.43
CA GLN A 197 0.95 -27.17 8.32
C GLN A 197 1.49 -28.60 8.12
N ALA A 198 1.39 -29.41 9.19
CA ALA A 198 1.73 -30.84 9.15
C ALA A 198 0.80 -31.68 8.23
N THR A 199 -0.34 -31.13 7.81
CA THR A 199 -1.35 -31.80 6.97
C THR A 199 -1.17 -31.57 5.47
N LEU A 200 -0.23 -30.73 5.05
CA LEU A 200 -0.05 -30.42 3.63
C LEU A 200 0.45 -31.60 2.81
N ALA A 201 1.35 -32.40 3.38
CA ALA A 201 1.83 -33.59 2.69
C ALA A 201 0.65 -34.52 2.36
N SER A 202 -0.27 -34.76 3.30
CA SER A 202 -1.44 -35.59 3.05
C SER A 202 -2.43 -34.96 2.07
N GLN A 203 -2.61 -33.63 2.08
CA GLN A 203 -3.47 -32.93 1.12
C GLN A 203 -2.90 -32.98 -0.30
N LEU A 204 -1.61 -32.71 -0.47
CA LEU A 204 -0.92 -32.85 -1.75
C LEU A 204 -0.97 -34.30 -2.23
N GLU A 205 -0.77 -35.27 -1.34
CA GLU A 205 -0.90 -36.69 -1.69
C GLU A 205 -2.30 -37.03 -2.20
N THR A 206 -3.36 -36.47 -1.59
CA THR A 206 -4.74 -36.70 -2.04
C THR A 206 -5.02 -36.07 -3.40
N GLU A 207 -4.60 -34.82 -3.63
CA GLU A 207 -4.86 -34.11 -4.89
C GLU A 207 -4.07 -34.72 -6.06
N ILE A 208 -2.79 -35.06 -5.84
CA ILE A 208 -1.99 -35.73 -6.86
C ILE A 208 -2.57 -37.13 -7.15
N ARG A 209 -3.04 -37.85 -6.12
CA ARG A 209 -3.69 -39.15 -6.30
C ARG A 209 -4.95 -39.02 -7.14
N LEU A 210 -5.81 -38.05 -6.86
CA LEU A 210 -7.05 -37.81 -7.63
C LEU A 210 -6.74 -37.46 -9.09
N ALA A 211 -5.78 -36.56 -9.33
CA ALA A 211 -5.40 -36.15 -10.68
C ALA A 211 -4.78 -37.29 -11.50
N LEU A 212 -4.00 -38.16 -10.87
CA LEU A 212 -3.34 -39.28 -11.55
C LEU A 212 -4.23 -40.52 -11.69
N GLN A 213 -5.23 -40.72 -10.82
CA GLN A 213 -6.03 -41.95 -10.79
C GLN A 213 -6.72 -42.24 -12.13
N ALA A 214 -7.35 -41.23 -12.74
CA ALA A 214 -8.01 -41.40 -14.05
C ALA A 214 -7.02 -41.84 -15.14
N LYS A 215 -5.82 -41.24 -15.16
CA LYS A 215 -4.76 -41.61 -16.10
C LYS A 215 -4.19 -43.00 -15.83
N PHE A 216 -4.07 -43.40 -14.58
CA PHE A 216 -3.62 -44.76 -14.24
C PHE A 216 -4.64 -45.81 -14.70
N GLU A 217 -5.93 -45.57 -14.48
CA GLU A 217 -7.02 -46.45 -14.90
C GLU A 217 -7.11 -46.60 -16.43
N GLU A 218 -6.99 -45.50 -17.18
CA GLU A 218 -6.93 -45.53 -18.65
C GLU A 218 -5.77 -46.39 -19.19
N MET A 219 -4.64 -46.37 -18.49
CA MET A 219 -3.42 -47.10 -18.87
C MET A 219 -3.35 -48.52 -18.28
N GLY A 220 -4.36 -48.97 -17.53
CA GLY A 220 -4.40 -50.29 -16.89
C GLY A 220 -3.46 -50.46 -15.68
N LEU A 221 -2.99 -49.35 -15.11
CA LEU A 221 -2.09 -49.29 -13.97
C LEU A 221 -2.88 -48.94 -12.68
N GLN A 222 -2.33 -49.31 -11.53
CA GLN A 222 -2.88 -48.96 -10.21
C GLN A 222 -1.79 -48.36 -9.33
N LEU A 223 -2.14 -47.23 -8.71
CA LEU A 223 -1.33 -46.55 -7.72
C LEU A 223 -1.66 -47.11 -6.33
N ASN A 224 -0.69 -47.71 -5.67
CA ASN A 224 -0.86 -48.32 -4.34
C ASN A 224 -0.53 -47.35 -3.21
N ALA A 225 0.56 -46.61 -3.36
CA ALA A 225 0.96 -45.56 -2.43
C ALA A 225 1.62 -44.41 -3.19
N LEU A 226 1.45 -43.21 -2.66
CA LEU A 226 2.14 -41.99 -3.09
C LEU A 226 2.75 -41.37 -1.84
N GLN A 227 4.02 -41.02 -1.92
CA GLN A 227 4.75 -40.36 -0.85
C GLN A 227 5.50 -39.16 -1.43
N ILE A 228 5.41 -38.02 -0.76
CA ILE A 228 6.22 -36.85 -1.11
C ILE A 228 7.50 -36.97 -0.29
N ILE A 229 8.64 -37.20 -0.96
CA ILE A 229 9.92 -37.34 -0.27
C ILE A 229 10.35 -35.98 0.25
N GLU A 230 10.34 -34.98 -0.62
CA GLU A 230 10.92 -33.67 -0.34
C GLU A 230 10.19 -32.55 -1.11
N LEU A 231 9.99 -31.44 -0.42
CA LEU A 231 9.59 -30.14 -0.96
C LEU A 231 10.75 -29.17 -0.66
N ARG A 232 11.45 -28.72 -1.71
CA ARG A 232 12.69 -27.95 -1.63
C ARG A 232 12.48 -26.53 -2.17
N HIS A 233 13.16 -25.58 -1.55
CA HIS A 233 13.27 -24.19 -2.03
C HIS A 233 14.75 -23.84 -2.10
N ASP A 234 15.23 -23.29 -3.21
CA ASP A 234 16.65 -23.11 -3.52
C ASP A 234 17.44 -22.35 -2.42
N LYS A 235 16.91 -21.24 -1.91
CA LYS A 235 17.55 -20.47 -0.84
C LYS A 235 17.58 -21.18 0.53
N LEU A 236 16.66 -22.12 0.78
CA LEU A 236 16.65 -22.88 2.02
C LEU A 236 17.66 -24.04 1.99
N SER A 237 17.99 -24.58 0.81
CA SER A 237 19.05 -25.58 0.66
C SER A 237 20.42 -25.03 1.00
N GLU A 238 20.78 -23.84 0.48
CA GLU A 238 22.07 -23.20 0.77
C GLU A 238 22.24 -22.99 2.29
N ALA A 239 21.21 -22.46 2.95
CA ALA A 239 21.23 -22.29 4.40
C ALA A 239 21.21 -23.62 5.17
N ARG A 240 20.58 -24.68 4.66
CA ARG A 240 20.57 -26.01 5.29
C ARG A 240 21.89 -26.75 5.13
N GLU A 241 22.62 -26.56 4.05
CA GLU A 241 23.97 -27.10 3.86
C GLU A 241 24.96 -26.38 4.79
N GLU A 242 24.86 -25.05 4.91
CA GLU A 242 25.63 -24.25 5.88
C GLU A 242 25.31 -24.61 7.35
N LEU A 243 24.06 -24.97 7.64
CA LEU A 243 23.62 -25.43 8.96
C LEU A 243 23.91 -26.93 9.18
N GLY A 244 23.97 -27.73 8.11
CA GLY A 244 24.25 -29.16 8.12
C GLY A 244 25.67 -29.50 8.57
N GLU A 245 26.62 -28.60 8.33
CA GLU A 245 27.96 -28.68 8.92
C GLU A 245 28.00 -28.39 10.43
N LYS A 246 26.94 -27.77 10.99
CA LYS A 246 26.87 -27.34 12.41
C LYS A 246 25.95 -28.19 13.29
N LEU A 247 25.20 -29.15 12.73
CA LEU A 247 24.11 -29.84 13.43
C LEU A 247 24.34 -31.34 13.64
N ALA A 248 25.53 -31.72 14.07
CA ALA A 248 25.79 -33.03 14.70
C ALA A 248 25.49 -33.05 16.22
N SER A 249 24.65 -32.15 16.76
CA SER A 249 24.28 -32.21 18.19
C SER A 249 22.80 -31.94 18.48
N TYR A 250 22.17 -33.03 18.94
CA TYR A 250 20.95 -33.17 19.74
C TYR A 250 20.30 -31.91 20.34
N TYR A 251 19.05 -31.62 19.95
CA TYR A 251 18.09 -30.93 20.81
C TYR A 251 16.66 -31.45 20.58
N LEU A 252 16.12 -32.19 21.56
CA LEU A 252 14.75 -32.70 21.59
C LEU A 252 13.85 -31.84 22.51
N ILE A 253 12.68 -31.49 21.97
CA ILE A 253 11.35 -31.32 22.61
C ILE A 253 11.07 -30.06 23.46
N ALA A 254 12.06 -29.38 24.07
CA ALA A 254 11.80 -28.05 24.68
C ALA A 254 12.01 -26.88 23.70
N ASP A 255 12.70 -27.14 22.59
CA ASP A 255 13.11 -26.12 21.64
C ASP A 255 12.19 -26.02 20.43
N GLU A 256 11.10 -26.76 20.26
CA GLU A 256 10.27 -26.62 19.06
C GLU A 256 9.75 -25.20 18.84
N LYS A 257 9.35 -24.47 19.89
CA LYS A 257 8.92 -23.07 19.75
C LYS A 257 10.08 -22.11 19.53
N ARG A 258 11.27 -22.38 20.09
CA ARG A 258 12.48 -21.58 19.87
C ARG A 258 13.15 -21.89 18.54
N ALA A 259 13.10 -23.12 18.08
CA ALA A 259 13.51 -23.60 16.78
C ALA A 259 12.54 -23.04 15.74
N LYS A 260 11.21 -23.12 15.92
CA LYS A 260 10.23 -22.41 15.08
C LYS A 260 10.45 -20.90 15.09
N ASN A 261 10.72 -20.27 16.24
CA ASN A 261 11.01 -18.83 16.27
C ASN A 261 12.38 -18.47 15.68
N LYS A 262 13.41 -19.32 15.82
CA LYS A 262 14.71 -19.18 15.15
C LYS A 262 14.59 -19.48 13.65
N HIS A 263 13.69 -20.38 13.24
CA HIS A 263 13.32 -20.65 11.85
C HIS A 263 12.57 -19.48 11.24
N ARG A 264 11.57 -18.92 11.95
CA ARG A 264 10.88 -17.70 11.55
C ARG A 264 11.85 -16.52 11.43
N LYS A 265 12.74 -16.36 12.40
CA LYS A 265 13.82 -15.35 12.33
C LYS A 265 14.80 -15.61 11.20
N THR A 266 15.10 -16.88 10.89
CA THR A 266 15.97 -17.19 9.75
C THR A 266 15.27 -16.91 8.42
N LEU A 267 14.00 -17.27 8.25
CA LEU A 267 13.18 -16.90 7.09
C LEU A 267 13.10 -15.38 6.88
N ASP A 268 12.89 -14.61 7.96
CA ASP A 268 12.89 -13.15 7.91
C ASP A 268 14.28 -12.58 7.56
N THR A 269 15.37 -13.33 7.81
CA THR A 269 16.73 -12.96 7.39
C THR A 269 17.16 -13.51 6.03
N LEU A 270 16.44 -14.47 5.44
CA LEU A 270 16.81 -15.09 4.15
C LEU A 270 16.60 -14.14 2.97
N TYR A 271 15.71 -13.16 3.13
CA TYR A 271 15.44 -12.16 2.12
C TYR A 271 15.73 -10.78 2.67
N SER A 272 16.63 -10.07 2.02
CA SER A 272 16.88 -8.67 2.36
C SER A 272 15.67 -7.81 2.02
N GLU A 273 15.50 -6.65 2.67
CA GLU A 273 14.44 -5.69 2.34
C GLU A 273 14.47 -5.27 0.85
N ALA A 274 15.66 -5.26 0.24
CA ALA A 274 15.83 -4.97 -1.19
C ALA A 274 15.25 -6.08 -2.09
N GLU A 275 15.38 -7.34 -1.68
CA GLU A 275 14.79 -8.48 -2.40
C GLU A 275 13.27 -8.52 -2.23
N TRP A 276 12.75 -8.20 -1.04
CA TRP A 276 11.29 -8.03 -0.85
C TRP A 276 10.71 -6.92 -1.73
N GLN A 277 11.43 -5.81 -1.90
CA GLN A 277 11.03 -4.75 -2.82
C GLN A 277 11.11 -5.19 -4.29
N GLN A 278 12.05 -6.05 -4.65
CA GLN A 278 12.12 -6.63 -6.00
C GLN A 278 10.96 -7.59 -6.26
N ILE A 279 10.67 -8.49 -5.32
CA ILE A 279 9.52 -9.41 -5.37
C ILE A 279 8.22 -8.62 -5.49
N ALA A 280 8.01 -7.58 -4.68
CA ALA A 280 6.82 -6.72 -4.77
C ALA A 280 6.70 -6.03 -6.15
N ARG A 281 7.82 -5.57 -6.73
CA ARG A 281 7.81 -4.98 -8.09
C ARG A 281 7.54 -6.01 -9.17
N ASP A 282 7.95 -7.26 -8.98
CA ASP A 282 7.70 -8.35 -9.92
C ASP A 282 6.25 -8.84 -9.82
N GLU A 283 5.70 -8.93 -8.60
CA GLU A 283 4.28 -9.18 -8.33
C GLU A 283 3.39 -8.10 -8.95
N GLU A 284 3.70 -6.82 -8.74
CA GLU A 284 2.97 -5.71 -9.36
C GLU A 284 3.01 -5.82 -10.89
N ARG A 285 4.16 -6.20 -11.47
CA ARG A 285 4.32 -6.40 -12.91
C ARG A 285 3.48 -7.57 -13.43
N VAL A 286 3.44 -8.70 -12.71
CA VAL A 286 2.63 -9.88 -13.09
C VAL A 286 1.15 -9.57 -12.96
N ARG A 287 0.70 -8.93 -11.87
CA ARG A 287 -0.69 -8.48 -11.69
C ARG A 287 -1.12 -7.53 -12.81
N LEU A 288 -0.26 -6.58 -13.17
CA LEU A 288 -0.52 -5.66 -14.28
C LEU A 288 -0.63 -6.40 -15.62
N ARG A 289 0.20 -7.43 -15.87
CA ARG A 289 0.11 -8.25 -17.08
C ARG A 289 -1.20 -9.04 -17.14
N TYR A 290 -1.56 -9.72 -16.06
CA TYR A 290 -2.79 -10.51 -15.99
C TYR A 290 -4.03 -9.61 -16.19
N ARG A 291 -4.05 -8.45 -15.53
CA ARG A 291 -5.11 -7.45 -15.70
C ARG A 291 -5.14 -6.84 -17.09
N HIS A 292 -3.98 -6.66 -17.74
CA HIS A 292 -3.91 -6.27 -19.15
C HIS A 292 -4.44 -7.36 -20.09
N GLU A 293 -4.26 -8.63 -19.76
CA GLU A 293 -4.75 -9.77 -20.52
C GLU A 293 -6.26 -9.96 -20.34
N GLU A 294 -6.78 -9.83 -19.12
CA GLU A 294 -8.23 -9.76 -18.85
C GLU A 294 -8.89 -8.62 -19.62
N MET A 295 -8.26 -7.44 -19.65
CA MET A 295 -8.74 -6.30 -20.44
C MET A 295 -8.71 -6.56 -21.94
N ARG A 296 -7.69 -7.29 -22.43
CA ARG A 296 -7.66 -7.75 -23.82
C ARG A 296 -8.70 -8.83 -24.09
N GLN A 297 -9.10 -9.64 -23.11
CA GLN A 297 -10.15 -10.65 -23.30
C GLN A 297 -11.54 -10.00 -23.29
N GLN A 298 -11.81 -9.08 -22.36
CA GLN A 298 -13.06 -8.34 -22.26
C GLN A 298 -13.29 -7.42 -23.47
N LEU A 299 -12.26 -6.70 -23.90
CA LEU A 299 -12.34 -5.76 -25.03
C LEU A 299 -11.86 -6.37 -26.35
N GLY A 300 -11.28 -7.57 -26.34
CA GLY A 300 -10.74 -8.23 -27.53
C GLY A 300 -11.82 -8.55 -28.55
N ASN A 301 -13.02 -8.91 -28.09
CA ASN A 301 -14.18 -9.08 -28.96
C ASN A 301 -14.57 -7.76 -29.65
N ASP A 302 -14.49 -6.63 -28.94
CA ASP A 302 -14.86 -5.30 -29.45
C ASP A 302 -13.76 -4.62 -30.28
N LEU A 303 -12.51 -5.07 -30.13
CA LEU A 303 -11.32 -4.49 -30.77
C LEU A 303 -10.73 -5.38 -31.87
N SER A 304 -11.12 -6.66 -31.95
CA SER A 304 -10.68 -7.63 -32.95
C SER A 304 -10.76 -7.08 -34.38
N TRP A 305 -11.85 -6.37 -34.71
CA TRP A 305 -12.03 -5.76 -36.04
C TRP A 305 -11.01 -4.65 -36.36
N LEU A 306 -10.48 -3.93 -35.35
CA LEU A 306 -9.42 -2.93 -35.53
C LEU A 306 -8.06 -3.60 -35.77
N TYR A 307 -7.80 -4.73 -35.10
CA TYR A 307 -6.60 -5.54 -35.33
C TYR A 307 -6.62 -6.18 -36.73
N LEU A 308 -7.78 -6.66 -37.19
CA LEU A 308 -7.98 -7.20 -38.54
C LEU A 308 -7.79 -6.14 -39.64
N ARG A 309 -8.07 -4.86 -39.35
CA ARG A 309 -7.81 -3.73 -40.26
C ARG A 309 -6.35 -3.23 -40.24
N GLY A 310 -5.50 -3.75 -39.34
CA GLY A 310 -4.13 -3.26 -39.14
C GLY A 310 -4.03 -1.95 -38.34
N GLU A 311 -5.12 -1.47 -37.75
CA GLU A 311 -5.17 -0.22 -36.97
C GLU A 311 -4.75 -0.45 -35.50
N HIS A 312 -3.55 -0.99 -35.29
CA HIS A 312 -3.05 -1.37 -33.97
C HIS A 312 -2.94 -0.19 -32.99
N GLU A 313 -2.65 1.02 -33.47
CA GLU A 313 -2.57 2.21 -32.62
C GLU A 313 -3.93 2.64 -32.08
N ASN A 314 -4.99 2.53 -32.88
CA ASN A 314 -6.35 2.89 -32.47
C ASN A 314 -6.87 1.89 -31.44
N ALA A 315 -6.57 0.60 -31.61
CA ALA A 315 -6.86 -0.42 -30.62
C ALA A 315 -6.13 -0.16 -29.29
N LYS A 316 -4.83 0.17 -29.34
CA LYS A 316 -4.05 0.55 -28.14
C LYS A 316 -4.62 1.79 -27.44
N LYS A 317 -5.00 2.84 -28.19
CA LYS A 317 -5.63 4.05 -27.64
C LYS A 317 -7.00 3.77 -27.01
N ARG A 318 -7.77 2.83 -27.55
CA ARG A 318 -9.05 2.40 -26.94
C ARG A 318 -8.83 1.59 -25.68
N LEU A 319 -7.87 0.67 -25.68
CA LEU A 319 -7.48 -0.09 -24.49
C LEU A 319 -7.00 0.84 -23.36
N SER A 320 -6.17 1.84 -23.66
CA SER A 320 -5.70 2.79 -22.64
C SER A 320 -6.82 3.65 -22.09
N ARG A 321 -7.76 4.10 -22.93
CA ARG A 321 -8.96 4.82 -22.47
C ARG A 321 -9.87 3.95 -21.62
N ALA A 322 -10.06 2.69 -21.98
CA ALA A 322 -10.86 1.75 -21.19
C ALA A 322 -10.21 1.44 -19.85
N LYS A 323 -8.88 1.30 -19.82
CA LYS A 323 -8.10 1.16 -18.58
C LYS A 323 -8.26 2.38 -17.67
N LEU A 324 -8.12 3.59 -18.20
CA LEU A 324 -8.35 4.82 -17.43
C LEU A 324 -9.77 4.90 -16.85
N ARG A 325 -10.79 4.48 -17.61
CA ARG A 325 -12.18 4.44 -17.12
C ARG A 325 -12.39 3.40 -16.02
N GLN A 326 -11.77 2.23 -16.11
CA GLN A 326 -11.85 1.23 -15.06
C GLN A 326 -11.08 1.66 -13.81
N ASP A 327 -9.89 2.24 -13.97
CA ASP A 327 -9.13 2.81 -12.85
C ASP A 327 -9.92 3.94 -12.16
N GLU A 328 -10.62 4.78 -12.94
CA GLU A 328 -11.56 5.78 -12.40
C GLU A 328 -12.76 5.13 -11.70
N ALA A 329 -13.36 4.08 -12.26
CA ALA A 329 -14.48 3.37 -11.66
C ALA A 329 -14.07 2.67 -10.34
N GLU A 330 -12.91 2.03 -10.29
CA GLU A 330 -12.37 1.42 -9.07
C GLU A 330 -12.05 2.46 -8.00
N ARG A 331 -11.51 3.62 -8.40
CA ARG A 331 -11.33 4.74 -7.46
C ARG A 331 -12.66 5.20 -6.90
N LEU A 332 -13.68 5.35 -7.74
CA LEU A 332 -15.02 5.73 -7.30
C LEU A 332 -15.64 4.67 -6.41
N HIS A 333 -15.50 3.38 -6.73
CA HIS A 333 -15.96 2.29 -5.87
C HIS A 333 -15.22 2.24 -4.53
N ALA A 334 -13.91 2.45 -4.52
CA ALA A 334 -13.13 2.53 -3.28
C ALA A 334 -13.55 3.74 -2.42
N ILE A 335 -13.84 4.88 -3.04
CA ILE A 335 -14.39 6.05 -2.34
C ILE A 335 -15.78 5.74 -1.79
N GLN A 336 -16.67 5.16 -2.60
CA GLN A 336 -18.02 4.77 -2.18
C GLN A 336 -18.01 3.75 -1.04
N LEU A 337 -17.14 2.74 -1.08
CA LEU A 337 -16.99 1.76 0.00
C LEU A 337 -16.52 2.44 1.29
N ARG A 338 -15.57 3.37 1.21
CA ARG A 338 -15.11 4.15 2.36
C ARG A 338 -16.18 5.10 2.89
N GLU A 339 -16.97 5.72 2.02
CA GLU A 339 -18.13 6.52 2.40
C GLU A 339 -19.18 5.67 3.11
N LEU A 340 -19.47 4.48 2.58
CA LEU A 340 -20.39 3.52 3.20
C LEU A 340 -19.87 3.04 4.57
N GLU A 341 -18.57 2.80 4.71
CA GLU A 341 -17.94 2.48 6.00
C GLU A 341 -18.07 3.64 7.00
N LEU A 342 -17.90 4.89 6.55
CA LEU A 342 -18.10 6.08 7.38
C LEU A 342 -19.57 6.23 7.79
N TYR A 343 -20.50 6.06 6.86
CA TYR A 343 -21.93 6.12 7.15
C TYR A 343 -22.37 4.98 8.07
N ALA A 344 -21.83 3.77 7.91
CA ALA A 344 -22.07 2.64 8.81
C ALA A 344 -21.60 2.95 10.24
N ARG A 345 -20.38 3.49 10.40
CA ARG A 345 -19.85 3.89 11.71
C ARG A 345 -20.65 5.03 12.36
N ILE A 346 -21.15 5.97 11.57
CA ILE A 346 -22.05 7.04 12.04
C ILE A 346 -23.40 6.47 12.45
N ALA A 347 -23.95 5.51 11.69
CA ALA A 347 -25.21 4.84 12.02
C ALA A 347 -25.12 3.96 13.28
N GLU A 348 -23.96 3.37 13.54
CA GLU A 348 -23.68 2.58 14.74
C GLU A 348 -23.39 3.45 15.99
N ALA A 349 -23.15 4.75 15.83
CA ALA A 349 -22.90 5.67 16.94
C ALA A 349 -24.20 6.27 17.48
N SER A 350 -24.41 6.14 18.79
CA SER A 350 -25.62 6.70 19.44
C SER A 350 -25.51 8.20 19.68
N THR A 351 -24.27 8.73 19.74
CA THR A 351 -23.99 10.16 19.94
C THR A 351 -22.87 10.67 19.03
N ARG A 352 -22.89 11.98 18.74
CA ARG A 352 -21.86 12.66 17.93
C ARG A 352 -20.44 12.53 18.51
N LYS A 353 -20.30 12.42 19.83
CA LYS A 353 -19.00 12.25 20.50
C LYS A 353 -18.44 10.84 20.30
N GLU A 354 -19.28 9.80 20.42
CA GLU A 354 -18.88 8.41 20.11
C GLU A 354 -18.48 8.22 18.64
N ALA A 355 -19.15 8.89 17.70
CA ALA A 355 -18.78 8.83 16.28
C ALA A 355 -17.38 9.43 16.00
N VAL A 356 -17.00 10.48 16.74
CA VAL A 356 -15.67 11.10 16.66
C VAL A 356 -14.61 10.21 17.32
N GLU A 357 -14.93 9.60 18.46
CA GLU A 357 -14.04 8.66 19.17
C GLU A 357 -13.82 7.36 18.40
N ARG A 358 -14.80 6.88 17.63
CA ARG A 358 -14.67 5.72 16.72
C ARG A 358 -13.89 6.02 15.43
N GLY A 359 -13.22 7.18 15.35
CA GLY A 359 -12.24 7.47 14.30
C GLY A 359 -12.78 8.14 13.04
N ALA A 360 -14.03 8.61 13.01
CA ALA A 360 -14.54 9.36 11.85
C ALA A 360 -13.74 10.66 11.60
N ALA A 361 -13.25 11.30 12.67
CA ALA A 361 -12.40 12.48 12.56
C ALA A 361 -10.98 12.16 12.07
N SER A 362 -10.40 11.02 12.47
CA SER A 362 -9.08 10.60 12.00
C SER A 362 -9.11 10.19 10.53
N THR A 363 -10.16 9.49 10.08
CA THR A 363 -10.33 9.14 8.66
C THR A 363 -10.54 10.38 7.78
N ILE A 364 -11.26 11.40 8.26
CA ILE A 364 -11.41 12.67 7.53
C ILE A 364 -10.07 13.40 7.46
N ALA A 365 -9.31 13.46 8.56
CA ALA A 365 -7.98 14.06 8.57
C ALA A 365 -7.00 13.32 7.63
N GLU A 366 -7.05 11.98 7.58
CA GLU A 366 -6.26 11.17 6.65
C GLU A 366 -6.65 11.43 5.20
N LEU A 367 -7.94 11.52 4.88
CA LEU A 367 -8.42 11.86 3.54
C LEU A 367 -8.01 13.28 3.13
N GLU A 368 -8.08 14.25 4.05
CA GLU A 368 -7.58 15.61 3.80
C GLU A 368 -6.07 15.62 3.55
N HIS A 369 -5.29 14.88 4.33
CA HIS A 369 -3.85 14.74 4.10
C HIS A 369 -3.54 14.08 2.76
N GLN A 370 -4.25 13.00 2.40
CA GLN A 370 -4.09 12.35 1.10
C GLN A 370 -4.50 13.26 -0.05
N LEU A 371 -5.53 14.09 0.11
CA LEU A 371 -5.95 15.07 -0.89
C LEU A 371 -4.94 16.21 -1.02
N ARG A 372 -4.37 16.70 0.08
CA ARG A 372 -3.29 17.71 0.07
C ARG A 372 -2.04 17.16 -0.60
N ALA A 373 -1.59 15.96 -0.22
CA ALA A 373 -0.44 15.30 -0.83
C ALA A 373 -0.64 15.06 -2.33
N LYS A 374 -1.84 14.62 -2.76
CA LYS A 374 -2.14 14.46 -4.19
C LYS A 374 -2.19 15.80 -4.93
N LYS A 375 -2.72 16.86 -4.32
CA LYS A 375 -2.72 18.20 -4.91
C LYS A 375 -1.29 18.74 -5.05
N GLU A 376 -0.44 18.52 -4.06
CA GLU A 376 0.98 18.88 -4.11
C GLU A 376 1.71 18.08 -5.21
N GLN A 377 1.47 16.77 -5.32
CA GLN A 377 2.01 15.95 -6.42
C GLN A 377 1.56 16.46 -7.80
N GLN A 378 0.27 16.76 -7.96
CA GLN A 378 -0.26 17.32 -9.21
C GLN A 378 0.31 18.71 -9.51
N GLN A 379 0.56 19.54 -8.49
CA GLN A 379 1.21 20.83 -8.65
C GLN A 379 2.66 20.66 -9.10
N ASN A 380 3.41 19.76 -8.47
CA ASN A 380 4.79 19.43 -8.85
C ASN A 380 4.88 18.91 -10.29
N GLU A 381 4.02 17.95 -10.67
CA GLU A 381 3.94 17.45 -12.05
C GLU A 381 3.59 18.57 -13.03
N ASN A 382 2.62 19.43 -12.70
CA ASN A 382 2.27 20.57 -13.55
C ASN A 382 3.44 21.55 -13.71
N ASP A 383 4.19 21.83 -12.65
CA ASP A 383 5.37 22.70 -12.67
C ASP A 383 6.51 22.09 -13.50
N GLU A 384 6.73 20.77 -13.41
CA GLU A 384 7.66 20.02 -14.27
C GLU A 384 7.23 20.09 -15.74
N TRP A 385 5.94 19.93 -16.03
CA TRP A 385 5.43 20.04 -17.40
C TRP A 385 5.49 21.46 -17.95
N LEU A 386 5.32 22.47 -17.10
CA LEU A 386 5.51 23.87 -17.47
C LEU A 386 6.99 24.14 -17.79
N HIS A 387 7.90 23.63 -16.96
CA HIS A 387 9.36 23.68 -17.17
C HIS A 387 9.78 23.06 -18.51
N ILE A 388 9.29 21.85 -18.83
CA ILE A 388 9.58 21.20 -20.11
C ILE A 388 9.00 22.00 -21.29
N ARG A 389 7.77 22.53 -21.15
CA ARG A 389 7.13 23.34 -22.20
C ARG A 389 7.87 24.66 -22.46
N THR A 390 8.38 25.31 -21.42
CA THR A 390 9.15 26.55 -21.59
C THR A 390 10.51 26.28 -22.24
N LEU A 391 11.21 25.22 -21.85
CA LEU A 391 12.46 24.79 -22.50
C LEU A 391 12.24 24.45 -23.98
N ALA A 392 11.19 23.69 -24.28
CA ALA A 392 10.81 23.36 -25.65
C ALA A 392 10.49 24.60 -26.48
N ARG A 393 9.79 25.60 -25.89
CA ARG A 393 9.50 26.87 -26.58
C ARG A 393 10.77 27.66 -26.88
N ILE A 394 11.75 27.70 -25.98
CA ILE A 394 13.03 28.38 -26.19
C ILE A 394 13.80 27.71 -27.35
N LYS A 395 13.87 26.37 -27.36
CA LYS A 395 14.52 25.59 -28.43
C LYS A 395 13.81 25.70 -29.78
N MET A 396 12.48 25.64 -29.79
CA MET A 396 11.72 25.80 -31.04
C MET A 396 11.93 27.20 -31.64
N ARG A 397 11.97 28.24 -30.79
CA ARG A 397 12.21 29.60 -31.25
C ARG A 397 13.57 29.72 -31.93
N SER A 398 14.60 29.12 -31.37
CA SER A 398 15.94 29.19 -31.93
C SER A 398 16.14 28.30 -33.15
N GLU A 399 15.55 27.11 -33.18
CA GLU A 399 15.48 26.27 -34.37
C GLU A 399 14.73 26.97 -35.51
N SER A 400 13.67 27.71 -35.19
CA SER A 400 12.95 28.52 -36.18
C SER A 400 13.78 29.71 -36.69
N GLU A 401 14.58 30.33 -35.82
CA GLU A 401 15.53 31.39 -36.21
C GLU A 401 16.59 30.82 -37.18
N LEU A 402 17.15 29.64 -36.88
CA LEU A 402 18.12 28.95 -37.76
C LEU A 402 17.50 28.57 -39.10
N ALA A 403 16.32 27.96 -39.09
CA ALA A 403 15.62 27.57 -40.32
C ALA A 403 15.32 28.79 -41.22
N GLN A 404 14.96 29.94 -40.63
CA GLN A 404 14.76 31.17 -41.40
C GLN A 404 16.05 31.74 -41.99
N MET A 405 17.18 31.63 -41.30
CA MET A 405 18.47 32.09 -41.82
C MET A 405 18.99 31.16 -42.91
N HIS A 406 18.99 29.84 -42.69
CA HIS A 406 19.40 28.87 -43.69
C HIS A 406 18.54 28.91 -44.95
N SER A 407 17.22 29.11 -44.83
CA SER A 407 16.35 29.23 -46.00
C SER A 407 16.63 30.49 -46.83
N LYS A 408 16.96 31.63 -46.19
CA LYS A 408 17.37 32.85 -46.90
C LYS A 408 18.71 32.67 -47.62
N GLU A 409 19.70 32.10 -46.95
CA GLU A 409 21.04 31.85 -47.52
C GLU A 409 21.00 30.82 -48.66
N ALA A 410 20.28 29.72 -48.46
CA ALA A 410 20.08 28.71 -49.48
C ALA A 410 19.34 29.28 -50.71
N ALA A 411 18.31 30.11 -50.50
CA ALA A 411 17.61 30.76 -51.61
C ALA A 411 18.53 31.70 -52.41
N GLN A 412 19.40 32.47 -51.76
CA GLN A 412 20.36 33.37 -52.42
C GLN A 412 21.37 32.60 -53.27
N LEU A 413 21.98 31.54 -52.71
CA LEU A 413 22.92 30.68 -53.46
C LEU A 413 22.23 29.96 -54.62
N LEU A 414 21.00 29.46 -54.42
CA LEU A 414 20.23 28.82 -55.48
C LEU A 414 19.90 29.80 -56.61
N GLN A 415 19.54 31.04 -56.30
CA GLN A 415 19.32 32.08 -57.31
C GLN A 415 20.59 32.35 -58.13
N GLN A 416 21.75 32.43 -57.49
CA GLN A 416 23.04 32.62 -58.17
C GLN A 416 23.40 31.42 -59.06
N LYS A 417 23.19 30.19 -58.58
CA LYS A 417 23.42 28.96 -59.35
C LYS A 417 22.48 28.85 -60.55
N ILE A 418 21.19 29.16 -60.39
CA ILE A 418 20.22 29.14 -61.49
C ILE A 418 20.61 30.20 -62.54
N ALA A 419 20.96 31.41 -62.12
CA ALA A 419 21.40 32.46 -63.04
C ALA A 419 22.64 32.04 -63.84
N HIS A 420 23.60 31.40 -63.18
CA HIS A 420 24.81 30.85 -63.82
C HIS A 420 24.49 29.68 -64.78
N GLN A 421 23.66 28.72 -64.36
CA GLN A 421 23.22 27.61 -65.22
C GLN A 421 22.47 28.09 -66.47
N LEU A 422 21.65 29.13 -66.35
CA LEU A 422 20.99 29.73 -67.50
C LEU A 422 21.99 30.41 -68.44
N GLN A 423 23.04 31.03 -67.91
CA GLN A 423 24.12 31.63 -68.72
C GLN A 423 24.97 30.56 -69.42
N SER A 424 25.31 29.46 -68.75
CA SER A 424 26.06 28.36 -69.34
C SER A 424 25.26 27.64 -70.43
N GLN A 425 23.96 27.43 -70.24
CA GLN A 425 23.07 26.88 -71.28
C GLN A 425 22.95 27.79 -72.50
N ARG A 426 22.87 29.12 -72.31
CA ARG A 426 22.86 30.09 -73.41
C ARG A 426 24.16 30.04 -74.20
N LEU A 427 25.31 30.01 -73.52
CA LEU A 427 26.62 29.91 -74.17
C LEU A 427 26.78 28.60 -74.92
N ALA A 428 26.38 27.46 -74.33
CA ALA A 428 26.41 26.15 -74.99
C ALA A 428 25.59 26.16 -76.29
N HIS A 429 24.40 26.77 -76.26
CA HIS A 429 23.57 26.92 -77.44
C HIS A 429 24.22 27.84 -78.50
N GLU A 430 24.84 28.95 -78.10
CA GLU A 430 25.57 29.84 -79.01
C GLU A 430 26.80 29.15 -79.66
N ILE A 431 27.49 28.29 -78.90
CA ILE A 431 28.58 27.46 -79.41
C ILE A 431 28.07 26.46 -80.45
N GLU A 432 26.99 25.74 -80.13
CA GLU A 432 26.36 24.80 -81.07
C GLU A 432 25.89 25.49 -82.35
N LEU A 433 25.32 26.70 -82.24
CA LEU A 433 24.93 27.49 -83.41
C LEU A 433 26.13 27.93 -84.24
N ASN A 434 27.21 28.40 -83.59
CA ASN A 434 28.42 28.82 -84.30
C ASN A 434 29.07 27.64 -85.03
N GLN A 435 29.08 26.44 -84.44
CA GLN A 435 29.53 25.19 -85.09
C GLN A 435 28.72 24.81 -86.34
N ARG A 436 27.44 25.20 -86.41
CA ARG A 436 26.54 24.90 -87.54
C ARG A 436 26.63 25.91 -88.70
N SER A 437 27.20 27.09 -88.50
CA SER A 437 27.37 28.12 -89.54
C SER A 437 28.55 27.80 -90.50
N ALA A 438 28.65 28.41 -91.70
CA ALA A 438 29.65 28.03 -92.74
C ALA A 438 30.52 29.17 -93.36
N GLN A 439 31.16 30.04 -92.56
CA GLN A 439 32.02 31.16 -93.03
C GLN A 439 33.33 31.31 -92.21
N GLY A 440 34.49 30.96 -92.77
CA GLY A 440 35.75 30.71 -92.03
C GLY A 440 36.29 31.81 -91.10
N LEU A 441 36.65 33.01 -91.59
CA LEU A 441 37.41 33.99 -90.76
C LEU A 441 36.58 34.61 -89.62
N ARG A 442 35.30 34.91 -89.84
CA ARG A 442 34.42 35.44 -88.79
C ARG A 442 34.08 34.38 -87.73
N GLN A 443 34.12 33.10 -88.10
CA GLN A 443 33.91 31.99 -87.17
C GLN A 443 35.07 31.82 -86.20
N GLU A 444 36.31 31.95 -86.67
CA GLU A 444 37.48 31.84 -85.79
C GLU A 444 37.49 32.95 -84.73
N GLU A 445 37.15 34.19 -85.11
CA GLU A 445 37.00 35.31 -84.16
C GLU A 445 35.85 35.09 -83.15
N GLN A 446 34.69 34.61 -83.62
CA GLN A 446 33.54 34.31 -82.76
C GLN A 446 33.78 33.10 -81.86
N ALA A 447 34.48 32.07 -82.33
CA ALA A 447 34.87 30.91 -81.54
C ALA A 447 35.89 31.31 -80.46
N ALA A 448 36.88 32.14 -80.79
CA ALA A 448 37.82 32.68 -79.82
C ALA A 448 37.09 33.50 -78.73
N TRP A 449 36.12 34.35 -79.10
CA TRP A 449 35.30 35.09 -78.15
C TRP A 449 34.46 34.18 -77.25
N LEU A 450 33.83 33.15 -77.81
CA LEU A 450 33.05 32.17 -77.03
C LEU A 450 33.94 31.37 -76.07
N HIS A 451 35.12 30.94 -76.49
CA HIS A 451 36.08 30.25 -75.61
C HIS A 451 36.55 31.14 -74.45
N ASP A 452 36.74 32.44 -74.69
CA ASP A 452 37.02 33.39 -73.62
C ASP A 452 35.81 33.59 -72.68
N GLN A 453 34.58 33.48 -73.19
CA GLN A 453 33.38 33.47 -72.34
C GLN A 453 33.25 32.16 -71.54
N GLU A 454 33.54 31.00 -72.13
CA GLU A 454 33.60 29.71 -71.42
C GLU A 454 34.62 29.75 -70.28
N ARG A 455 35.82 30.28 -70.53
CA ARG A 455 36.84 30.47 -69.49
C ARG A 455 36.36 31.37 -68.36
N LYS A 456 35.65 32.47 -68.68
CA LYS A 456 35.05 33.35 -67.66
C LYS A 456 33.97 32.63 -66.86
N GLN A 457 33.17 31.77 -67.49
CA GLN A 457 32.17 30.97 -66.78
C GLN A 457 32.81 29.92 -65.86
N GLN A 458 33.89 29.26 -66.29
CA GLN A 458 34.64 28.32 -65.45
C GLN A 458 35.24 29.02 -64.22
N LEU A 459 35.78 30.22 -64.39
CA LEU A 459 36.25 31.03 -63.26
C LEU A 459 35.09 31.46 -62.35
N ARG A 460 33.90 31.72 -62.91
CA ARG A 460 32.71 32.03 -62.10
C ARG A 460 32.17 30.80 -61.38
N GLU A 461 32.26 29.60 -61.94
CA GLU A 461 31.94 28.33 -61.27
C GLU A 461 32.82 28.13 -60.03
N GLN A 462 34.13 28.30 -60.19
CA GLN A 462 35.08 28.24 -59.06
C GLN A 462 34.74 29.28 -57.99
N ALA A 463 34.42 30.52 -58.39
CA ALA A 463 33.98 31.55 -57.46
C ALA A 463 32.65 31.19 -56.75
N LEU A 464 31.69 30.56 -57.43
CA LEU A 464 30.44 30.09 -56.81
C LEU A 464 30.67 28.92 -55.86
N GLU A 465 31.64 28.06 -56.13
CA GLU A 465 32.06 26.99 -55.21
C GLU A 465 32.71 27.59 -53.96
N GLU A 466 33.60 28.57 -54.11
CA GLU A 466 34.18 29.32 -52.99
C GLU A 466 33.12 30.07 -52.17
N GLU A 467 32.17 30.76 -52.83
CA GLU A 467 31.01 31.40 -52.18
C GLU A 467 30.14 30.34 -51.45
N ALA A 468 29.96 29.14 -52.02
CA ALA A 468 29.28 28.03 -51.36
C ALA A 468 30.06 27.47 -50.16
N HIS A 469 31.39 27.47 -50.19
CA HIS A 469 32.23 27.10 -49.06
C HIS A 469 32.18 28.17 -47.95
N GLN A 470 32.24 29.44 -48.30
CA GLN A 470 32.15 30.57 -47.36
C GLN A 470 30.78 30.61 -46.69
N THR A 471 29.69 30.40 -47.42
CA THR A 471 28.33 30.32 -46.84
C THR A 471 28.16 29.14 -45.90
N ARG A 472 28.79 27.98 -46.14
CA ARG A 472 28.83 26.88 -45.16
C ARG A 472 29.52 27.31 -43.87
N LEU A 473 30.66 28.00 -43.96
CA LEU A 473 31.35 28.51 -42.77
C LEU A 473 30.53 29.57 -42.02
N LEU A 474 29.88 30.48 -42.76
CA LEU A 474 28.97 31.47 -42.19
C LEU A 474 27.78 30.80 -41.50
N SER A 475 27.18 29.75 -42.10
CA SER A 475 26.07 29.02 -41.49
C SER A 475 26.46 28.36 -40.16
N LEU A 476 27.66 27.80 -40.06
CA LEU A 476 28.20 27.27 -38.81
C LEU A 476 28.41 28.39 -37.77
N SER A 477 28.90 29.56 -38.19
CA SER A 477 29.04 30.70 -37.29
C SER A 477 27.68 31.20 -36.78
N LEU A 478 26.66 31.26 -37.63
CA LEU A 478 25.30 31.64 -37.26
C LEU A 478 24.67 30.61 -36.32
N GLU A 479 24.91 29.31 -36.55
CA GLU A 479 24.54 28.25 -35.62
C GLU A 479 25.14 28.50 -34.24
N THR A 480 26.44 28.78 -34.14
CA THR A 480 27.08 29.09 -32.85
C THR A 480 26.50 30.33 -32.20
N GLU A 481 26.19 31.38 -32.96
CA GLU A 481 25.57 32.60 -32.43
C GLU A 481 24.14 32.36 -31.93
N VAL A 482 23.32 31.60 -32.66
CA VAL A 482 21.96 31.28 -32.23
C VAL A 482 21.98 30.37 -31.01
N ARG A 483 22.90 29.39 -30.95
CA ARG A 483 23.13 28.59 -29.74
C ARG A 483 23.57 29.47 -28.57
N ALA A 484 24.46 30.45 -28.78
CA ALA A 484 24.83 31.40 -27.73
C ALA A 484 23.62 32.22 -27.23
N ARG A 485 22.69 32.60 -28.12
CA ARG A 485 21.43 33.27 -27.74
C ARG A 485 20.45 32.33 -27.04
N GLU A 486 20.40 31.05 -27.42
CA GLU A 486 19.66 30.02 -26.68
C GLU A 486 20.17 29.90 -25.25
N PHE A 487 21.48 29.77 -25.07
CA PHE A 487 22.11 29.67 -23.76
C PHE A 487 21.80 30.89 -22.89
N LYS A 488 21.89 32.11 -23.45
CA LYS A 488 21.49 33.34 -22.73
C LYS A 488 20.02 33.31 -22.32
N ARG A 489 19.10 32.94 -23.23
CA ARG A 489 17.67 32.81 -22.92
C ARG A 489 17.38 31.77 -21.83
N LEU A 490 18.14 30.68 -21.80
CA LEU A 490 18.04 29.66 -20.76
C LEU A 490 18.53 30.19 -19.42
N GLN A 491 19.69 30.86 -19.40
CA GLN A 491 20.24 31.50 -18.19
C GLN A 491 19.29 32.56 -17.62
N ASP A 492 18.79 33.48 -18.46
CA ASP A 492 17.84 34.51 -18.03
C ASP A 492 16.57 33.91 -17.41
N TRP A 493 16.10 32.79 -17.97
CA TRP A 493 14.92 32.09 -17.49
C TRP A 493 15.19 31.29 -16.20
N GLU A 494 16.36 30.65 -16.09
CA GLU A 494 16.81 30.00 -14.85
C GLU A 494 16.98 31.01 -13.71
N ASP A 495 17.53 32.20 -14.01
CA ASP A 495 17.65 33.30 -13.07
C ASP A 495 16.28 33.82 -12.62
N GLN A 496 15.33 33.95 -13.54
CA GLN A 496 13.93 34.29 -13.19
C GLN A 496 13.30 33.24 -12.28
N LEU A 497 13.54 31.95 -12.54
CA LEU A 497 13.00 30.86 -11.72
C LEU A 497 13.66 30.84 -10.33
N ALA A 498 14.97 31.08 -10.25
CA ALA A 498 15.68 31.24 -8.98
C ALA A 498 15.16 32.45 -8.20
N GLN A 499 14.88 33.58 -8.87
CA GLN A 499 14.26 34.75 -8.25
C GLN A 499 12.85 34.46 -7.74
N GLN A 500 12.03 33.74 -8.51
CA GLN A 500 10.69 33.32 -8.09
C GLN A 500 10.73 32.41 -6.87
N ARG A 501 11.64 31.42 -6.84
CA ARG A 501 11.83 30.56 -5.65
C ARG A 501 12.26 31.36 -4.43
N ARG A 502 13.20 32.31 -4.59
CA ARG A 502 13.61 33.21 -3.51
C ARG A 502 12.44 34.04 -2.98
N GLN A 503 11.61 34.60 -3.87
CA GLN A 503 10.41 35.36 -3.47
C GLN A 503 9.40 34.46 -2.74
N GLN A 504 9.15 33.24 -3.23
CA GLN A 504 8.25 32.28 -2.57
C GLN A 504 8.75 31.91 -1.17
N HIS A 505 10.05 31.60 -1.02
CA HIS A 505 10.64 31.33 0.29
C HIS A 505 10.59 32.56 1.21
N GLN A 506 10.82 33.76 0.70
CA GLN A 506 10.67 35.00 1.48
C GLN A 506 9.23 35.21 1.94
N HIS A 507 8.24 34.95 1.07
CA HIS A 507 6.83 35.05 1.45
C HIS A 507 6.41 33.98 2.46
N GLN A 508 6.93 32.75 2.35
CA GLN A 508 6.70 31.69 3.32
C GLN A 508 7.32 32.04 4.68
N ALA A 509 8.59 32.45 4.70
CA ALA A 509 9.28 32.89 5.91
C ALA A 509 8.57 34.08 6.56
N ALA A 510 8.09 35.06 5.78
CA ALA A 510 7.33 36.19 6.31
C ALA A 510 5.97 35.76 6.90
N ARG A 511 5.31 34.75 6.33
CA ARG A 511 4.07 34.18 6.89
C ARG A 511 4.34 33.42 8.19
N GLU A 512 5.40 32.63 8.24
CA GLU A 512 5.81 31.90 9.46
C GLU A 512 6.17 32.88 10.58
N GLN A 513 6.91 33.95 10.25
CA GLN A 513 7.18 35.04 11.21
C GLN A 513 5.88 35.71 11.69
N ALA A 514 4.95 36.03 10.79
CA ALA A 514 3.67 36.61 11.18
C ALA A 514 2.82 35.69 12.07
N LEU A 515 2.88 34.37 11.85
CA LEU A 515 2.22 33.39 12.74
C LEU A 515 2.92 33.30 14.10
N ALA A 516 4.25 33.26 14.13
CA ALA A 516 5.02 33.29 15.37
C ALA A 516 4.74 34.57 16.18
N ASP A 517 4.66 35.72 15.51
CA ASP A 517 4.31 37.01 16.13
C ASP A 517 2.89 36.97 16.73
N GLN A 518 1.93 36.33 16.04
CA GLN A 518 0.57 36.14 16.56
C GLN A 518 0.54 35.21 17.78
N GLU A 519 1.27 34.09 17.74
CA GLU A 519 1.38 33.17 18.88
C GLU A 519 2.03 33.84 20.09
N HIS A 520 3.09 34.62 19.86
CA HIS A 520 3.73 35.43 20.90
C HIS A 520 2.77 36.48 21.47
N ALA A 521 2.01 37.19 20.63
CA ALA A 521 1.02 38.16 21.08
C ALA A 521 -0.07 37.51 21.95
N LEU A 522 -0.56 36.34 21.55
CA LEU A 522 -1.54 35.57 22.33
C LEU A 522 -0.95 35.07 23.66
N ALA A 523 0.29 34.60 23.67
CA ALA A 523 0.98 34.18 24.89
C ALA A 523 1.16 35.35 25.86
N VAL A 524 1.58 36.52 25.37
CA VAL A 524 1.69 37.74 26.18
C VAL A 524 0.33 38.16 26.73
N ALA A 525 -0.74 38.10 25.93
CA ALA A 525 -2.08 38.43 26.39
C ALA A 525 -2.58 37.47 27.48
N ARG A 526 -2.28 36.16 27.38
CA ARG A 526 -2.58 35.18 28.43
C ARG A 526 -1.83 35.48 29.72
N MET A 527 -0.53 35.73 29.63
CA MET A 527 0.29 36.10 30.79
C MET A 527 -0.24 37.38 31.48
N GLN A 528 -0.63 38.38 30.70
CA GLN A 528 -1.24 39.60 31.24
C GLN A 528 -2.59 39.33 31.94
N HIS A 529 -3.39 38.40 31.42
CA HIS A 529 -4.63 38.00 32.07
C HIS A 529 -4.38 37.29 33.40
N GLU A 530 -3.42 36.37 33.45
CA GLU A 530 -3.03 35.67 34.68
C GLU A 530 -2.50 36.65 35.73
N ILE A 531 -1.68 37.63 35.34
CA ILE A 531 -1.21 38.69 36.26
C ILE A 531 -2.41 39.46 36.84
N LYS A 532 -3.36 39.89 36.00
CA LYS A 532 -4.57 40.60 36.46
C LYS A 532 -5.43 39.75 37.39
N GLU A 533 -5.56 38.45 37.12
CA GLU A 533 -6.26 37.53 38.02
C GLU A 533 -5.55 37.42 39.37
N LEU A 534 -4.22 37.30 39.38
CA LEU A 534 -3.44 37.21 40.60
C LEU A 534 -3.51 38.52 41.40
N GLU A 535 -3.43 39.67 40.75
CA GLU A 535 -3.65 40.98 41.37
C GLU A 535 -5.05 41.09 41.98
N HIS A 536 -6.09 40.63 41.25
CA HIS A 536 -7.44 40.60 41.78
C HIS A 536 -7.58 39.67 42.99
N ARG A 537 -7.02 38.46 42.95
CA ARG A 537 -7.02 37.53 44.10
C ARG A 537 -6.28 38.13 45.29
N TYR A 538 -5.15 38.80 45.05
CA TYR A 538 -4.37 39.47 46.09
C TYR A 538 -5.20 40.58 46.76
N THR A 539 -5.83 41.47 45.98
CA THR A 539 -6.71 42.52 46.54
C THR A 539 -7.91 41.97 47.29
N VAL A 540 -8.52 40.88 46.82
CA VAL A 540 -9.61 40.20 47.55
C VAL A 540 -9.13 39.64 48.89
N LEU A 541 -7.96 39.00 48.91
CA LEU A 541 -7.36 38.48 50.14
C LEU A 541 -7.01 39.61 51.11
N GLU A 542 -6.45 40.73 50.62
CA GLU A 542 -6.21 41.91 51.44
C GLU A 542 -7.51 42.44 52.04
N ASN A 543 -8.57 42.60 51.24
CA ASN A 543 -9.87 43.05 51.72
C ASN A 543 -10.47 42.08 52.77
N GLN A 544 -10.35 40.77 52.57
CA GLN A 544 -10.78 39.76 53.55
C GLN A 544 -9.99 39.89 54.86
N THR A 545 -8.66 40.04 54.79
CA THR A 545 -7.85 40.20 56.00
C THR A 545 -8.17 41.50 56.74
N GLN A 546 -8.53 42.57 56.02
CA GLN A 546 -9.01 43.82 56.62
C GLN A 546 -10.40 43.62 57.24
N HIS A 547 -11.30 42.90 56.58
CA HIS A 547 -12.62 42.59 57.11
C HIS A 547 -12.55 41.75 58.39
N ASP A 548 -11.70 40.71 58.42
CA ASP A 548 -11.47 39.89 59.61
C ASP A 548 -10.90 40.71 60.77
N LYS A 549 -10.00 41.66 60.48
CA LYS A 549 -9.49 42.60 61.50
C LYS A 549 -10.63 43.46 62.06
N LEU A 550 -11.48 44.01 61.20
CA LEU A 550 -12.63 44.82 61.61
C LEU A 550 -13.65 43.99 62.41
N GLN A 551 -13.92 42.75 62.02
CA GLN A 551 -14.78 41.85 62.78
C GLN A 551 -14.21 41.55 64.17
N ARG A 552 -12.89 41.33 64.26
CA ARG A 552 -12.22 41.14 65.56
C ARG A 552 -12.31 42.38 66.43
N THR A 553 -12.13 43.58 65.88
CA THR A 553 -12.28 44.81 66.66
C THR A 553 -13.72 45.00 67.12
N LEU A 554 -14.71 44.77 66.26
CA LEU A 554 -16.13 44.84 66.61
C LEU A 554 -16.53 43.80 67.67
N ALA A 555 -16.00 42.57 67.58
CA ALA A 555 -16.26 41.53 68.57
C ALA A 555 -15.67 41.89 69.95
N LEU A 556 -14.49 42.50 69.98
CA LEU A 556 -13.90 43.01 71.22
C LEU A 556 -14.72 44.17 71.79
N GLU A 557 -15.15 45.11 70.95
CA GLU A 557 -16.03 46.21 71.37
C GLU A 557 -17.37 45.70 71.94
N ALA A 558 -17.98 44.69 71.31
CA ALA A 558 -19.19 44.05 71.82
C ALA A 558 -18.95 43.40 73.20
N GLN A 559 -17.83 42.71 73.40
CA GLN A 559 -17.47 42.15 74.71
C GLN A 559 -17.27 43.24 75.78
N PHE A 560 -16.65 44.36 75.42
CA PHE A 560 -16.52 45.50 76.34
C PHE A 560 -17.88 46.11 76.68
N ALA A 561 -18.77 46.28 75.69
CA ALA A 561 -20.12 46.77 75.89
C ALA A 561 -20.95 45.82 76.79
N GLU A 562 -20.87 44.51 76.59
CA GLU A 562 -21.52 43.51 77.44
C GLU A 562 -20.98 43.56 78.89
N GLN A 563 -19.67 43.74 79.07
CA GLN A 563 -19.08 43.92 80.40
C GLN A 563 -19.55 45.21 81.07
N GLU A 564 -19.68 46.30 80.31
CA GLU A 564 -20.22 47.57 80.82
C GLU A 564 -21.70 47.44 81.20
N GLN A 565 -22.50 46.77 80.38
CA GLN A 565 -23.90 46.47 80.67
C GLN A 565 -24.03 45.57 81.91
N ALA A 566 -23.23 44.52 82.03
CA ALA A 566 -23.22 43.65 83.22
C ALA A 566 -22.80 44.43 84.47
N ARG A 567 -21.81 45.33 84.36
CA ARG A 567 -21.44 46.24 85.46
C ARG A 567 -22.56 47.21 85.81
N ALA A 568 -23.31 47.72 84.83
CA ALA A 568 -24.46 48.59 85.05
C ALA A 568 -25.61 47.84 85.74
N LEU A 569 -25.92 46.61 85.32
CA LEU A 569 -26.92 45.76 85.96
C LEU A 569 -26.55 45.44 87.42
N LEU A 570 -25.29 45.04 87.68
CA LEU A 570 -24.81 44.82 89.05
C LEU A 570 -24.88 46.08 89.92
N LYS A 571 -24.65 47.27 89.35
CA LYS A 571 -24.87 48.54 90.05
C LYS A 571 -26.35 48.75 90.37
N MET A 572 -27.26 48.47 89.42
CA MET A 572 -28.70 48.60 89.64
C MET A 572 -29.23 47.59 90.68
N GLU A 573 -28.78 46.34 90.65
CA GLU A 573 -29.13 45.33 91.66
C GLU A 573 -28.66 45.75 93.07
N ARG A 574 -27.45 46.31 93.18
CA ARG A 574 -26.95 46.87 94.44
C ARG A 574 -27.76 48.07 94.92
N LEU A 575 -28.20 48.94 94.01
CA LEU A 575 -29.07 50.06 94.35
C LEU A 575 -30.47 49.58 94.79
N ALA A 576 -31.01 48.52 94.19
CA ALA A 576 -32.32 47.97 94.55
C ALA A 576 -32.34 47.26 95.93
N ALA A 577 -31.20 46.78 96.42
CA ALA A 577 -31.09 46.09 97.71
C ALA A 577 -30.94 47.02 98.94
N LEU A 578 -30.84 48.33 98.72
CA LEU A 578 -30.70 49.34 99.78
C LEU A 578 -32.07 49.83 100.29
N ASP A 579 -32.17 50.29 101.55
CA ASP A 579 -33.42 50.83 102.13
C ASP A 579 -33.93 52.08 101.36
N GLU A 580 -35.25 52.31 101.27
CA GLU A 580 -35.88 53.36 100.44
C GLU A 580 -35.29 54.77 100.65
N HIS A 581 -34.86 55.11 101.88
CA HIS A 581 -34.20 56.39 102.17
C HIS A 581 -32.74 56.47 101.69
N SER A 582 -32.04 55.34 101.64
CA SER A 582 -30.67 55.25 101.12
C SER A 582 -30.63 55.16 99.59
N GLN A 583 -31.69 54.63 98.96
CA GLN A 583 -31.84 54.67 97.50
C GLN A 583 -31.88 56.10 96.96
N ILE A 584 -32.64 57.01 97.61
CA ILE A 584 -32.72 58.43 97.24
C ILE A 584 -31.35 59.12 97.32
N ALA A 585 -30.48 58.72 98.26
CA ALA A 585 -29.17 59.34 98.46
C ALA A 585 -28.11 58.89 97.43
N PHE A 586 -28.22 57.66 96.92
CA PHE A 586 -27.24 57.09 95.98
C PHE A 586 -27.67 57.13 94.51
N THR A 587 -28.92 57.50 94.21
CA THR A 587 -29.39 57.72 92.84
C THR A 587 -29.00 59.09 92.29
N ASP A 588 -28.85 59.19 90.97
CA ASP A 588 -28.60 60.45 90.27
C ASP A 588 -29.69 61.49 90.59
N LYS A 589 -29.31 62.78 90.66
CA LYS A 589 -30.14 63.88 91.21
C LYS A 589 -31.54 63.98 90.61
N ASP A 590 -31.69 63.69 89.32
CA ASP A 590 -32.97 63.78 88.60
C ASP A 590 -33.92 62.62 89.01
N ASN A 591 -33.37 61.44 89.25
CA ASN A 591 -34.13 60.26 89.70
C ASN A 591 -34.40 60.29 91.21
N ALA A 592 -33.49 60.90 91.98
CA ALA A 592 -33.65 61.11 93.42
C ALA A 592 -34.87 62.02 93.74
N ALA A 593 -35.12 63.05 92.92
CA ALA A 593 -36.27 63.93 93.08
C ALA A 593 -37.60 63.18 92.87
N LEU A 594 -37.70 62.36 91.82
CA LEU A 594 -38.89 61.56 91.51
C LEU A 594 -39.15 60.46 92.56
N LEU A 595 -38.10 59.79 93.04
CA LEU A 595 -38.22 58.80 94.12
C LEU A 595 -38.61 59.45 95.46
N ALA A 596 -38.12 60.65 95.75
CA ALA A 596 -38.55 61.42 96.91
C ALA A 596 -40.03 61.87 96.81
N GLU A 597 -40.50 62.24 95.61
CA GLU A 597 -41.92 62.54 95.39
C GLU A 597 -42.81 61.31 95.50
N LEU A 598 -42.40 60.15 94.99
CA LEU A 598 -43.12 58.88 95.17
C LEU A 598 -43.18 58.45 96.64
N ALA A 599 -42.09 58.61 97.40
CA ALA A 599 -42.07 58.37 98.84
C ALA A 599 -43.00 59.34 99.59
N LYS A 600 -43.00 60.63 99.20
CA LYS A 600 -43.96 61.62 99.72
C LYS A 600 -45.41 61.26 99.37
N LEU A 601 -45.71 60.82 98.16
CA LEU A 601 -47.06 60.41 97.73
C LEU A 601 -47.54 59.15 98.48
N LYS A 602 -46.67 58.15 98.68
CA LYS A 602 -46.97 56.99 99.54
C LYS A 602 -47.24 57.40 100.99
N ALA A 603 -46.49 58.37 101.53
CA ALA A 603 -46.74 58.91 102.87
C ALA A 603 -48.05 59.72 102.94
N MET A 604 -48.35 60.55 101.93
CA MET A 604 -49.60 61.32 101.82
C MET A 604 -50.84 60.43 101.66
N ALA A 605 -50.71 59.25 101.04
CA ALA A 605 -51.80 58.26 100.95
C ALA A 605 -52.20 57.65 102.30
N SER A 606 -51.39 57.82 103.35
CA SER A 606 -51.67 57.31 104.71
C SER A 606 -52.27 58.34 105.68
N MET A 607 -52.49 59.59 105.22
CA MET A 607 -52.91 60.72 106.07
C MET A 607 -54.39 61.10 105.87
N SER A 608 -55.03 61.63 106.92
CA SER A 608 -56.45 62.01 106.92
C SER A 608 -56.72 63.31 106.13
N PRO A 609 -57.91 63.46 105.50
CA PRO A 609 -58.17 64.55 104.55
C PRO A 609 -58.09 65.97 105.13
N GLU A 610 -58.26 66.14 106.44
CA GLU A 610 -58.08 67.44 107.12
C GLU A 610 -56.61 67.85 107.28
N GLN A 611 -55.67 66.89 107.31
CA GLN A 611 -54.23 67.16 107.40
C GLN A 611 -53.60 67.48 106.04
N ILE A 612 -54.22 67.03 104.95
CA ILE A 612 -53.79 67.29 103.57
C ILE A 612 -54.10 68.73 103.14
N LEU A 613 -55.15 69.34 103.71
CA LEU A 613 -55.50 70.75 103.46
C LEU A 613 -54.57 71.74 104.18
N ALA A 614 -53.89 71.33 105.26
CA ALA A 614 -52.99 72.19 106.02
C ALA A 614 -51.59 72.32 105.40
N THR A 615 -51.18 71.40 104.53
CA THR A 615 -49.83 71.37 103.92
C THR A 615 -49.74 72.06 102.56
N GLN A 616 -50.84 72.61 102.03
CA GLN A 616 -50.92 73.18 100.67
C GLN A 616 -50.77 74.72 100.60
N THR A 617 -50.44 75.42 101.68
CA THR A 617 -50.46 76.90 101.73
C THR A 617 -49.10 77.61 101.67
N THR A 618 -48.01 76.95 101.27
CA THR A 618 -46.70 77.64 101.11
C THR A 618 -45.88 77.15 99.91
N ALA A 619 -45.50 78.11 99.05
CA ALA A 619 -44.57 78.08 97.88
C ALA A 619 -45.21 77.74 96.51
N SER A 620 -45.51 78.70 95.61
CA SER A 620 -44.66 79.62 94.79
C SER A 620 -43.75 78.87 93.80
N ALA A 621 -44.05 78.87 92.50
CA ALA A 621 -43.69 79.90 91.51
C ALA A 621 -42.17 79.96 91.17
N HIS A 622 -41.87 79.41 89.99
CA HIS A 622 -40.85 79.79 88.99
C HIS A 622 -39.37 79.87 89.38
N GLU A 623 -38.54 79.09 88.67
CA GLU A 623 -37.37 79.63 87.95
C GLU A 623 -36.90 78.63 86.87
N ALA A 624 -37.39 78.88 85.65
CA ALA A 624 -36.80 78.43 84.39
C ALA A 624 -36.17 79.66 83.74
N VAL A 625 -35.26 79.42 82.76
CA VAL A 625 -34.58 80.37 81.84
C VAL A 625 -33.08 80.51 82.16
N VAL A 626 -32.22 79.74 81.46
CA VAL A 626 -31.35 80.19 80.31
C VAL A 626 -29.92 80.44 80.82
N GLU A 627 -28.80 80.04 80.22
CA GLU A 627 -28.37 79.46 78.93
C GLU A 627 -26.89 79.05 79.18
N VAL A 628 -26.23 78.14 78.47
CA VAL A 628 -25.39 78.41 77.26
C VAL A 628 -24.64 77.07 77.03
N LYS A 629 -24.87 76.30 75.97
CA LYS A 629 -24.44 76.45 74.55
C LYS A 629 -23.12 75.70 74.24
N ARG A 630 -23.21 74.92 73.16
CA ARG A 630 -22.15 74.36 72.27
C ARG A 630 -21.46 73.09 72.78
N GLN A 631 -21.24 72.04 71.97
CA GLN A 631 -21.29 71.83 70.52
C GLN A 631 -21.08 70.32 70.28
N THR A 632 -21.69 69.74 69.23
CA THR A 632 -21.03 69.04 68.09
C THR A 632 -21.92 67.96 67.46
N HIS A 633 -22.50 68.34 66.32
CA HIS A 633 -22.79 67.54 65.11
C HIS A 633 -23.10 66.05 65.26
N GLY A 634 -24.37 65.75 65.49
CA GLY A 634 -24.98 64.50 65.04
C GLY A 634 -25.42 64.62 63.57
N LEU A 635 -24.98 63.68 62.74
CA LEU A 635 -25.86 63.21 61.67
C LEU A 635 -26.92 62.37 62.37
N SER A 636 -28.19 62.76 62.25
CA SER A 636 -29.31 61.95 62.74
C SER A 636 -29.23 60.57 62.08
N TRP A 637 -29.45 59.52 62.86
CA TRP A 637 -29.48 58.14 62.37
C TRP A 637 -30.40 57.99 61.16
N GLU A 638 -31.50 58.75 61.12
CA GLU A 638 -32.44 58.81 59.99
C GLU A 638 -31.81 59.35 58.70
N ASP A 639 -30.93 60.36 58.77
CA ASP A 639 -30.22 60.89 57.60
C ASP A 639 -29.13 59.92 57.12
N THR A 640 -28.51 59.16 58.03
CA THR A 640 -27.55 58.11 57.62
C THR A 640 -28.24 56.91 56.95
N VAL A 641 -29.43 56.54 57.43
CA VAL A 641 -30.24 55.48 56.80
C VAL A 641 -30.78 55.95 55.45
N ARG A 642 -31.18 57.23 55.31
CA ARG A 642 -31.61 57.80 54.04
C ARG A 642 -30.48 57.85 53.01
N MET A 643 -29.29 58.30 53.39
CA MET A 643 -28.12 58.28 52.48
C MET A 643 -27.66 56.87 52.12
N LEU A 644 -27.80 55.89 53.02
CA LEU A 644 -27.51 54.49 52.68
C LEU A 644 -28.56 53.91 51.73
N HIS A 645 -29.84 54.27 51.86
CA HIS A 645 -30.88 53.90 50.89
C HIS A 645 -30.64 54.54 49.53
N GLU A 646 -30.35 55.84 49.48
CA GLU A 646 -30.01 56.56 48.24
C GLU A 646 -28.78 55.94 47.56
N ARG A 647 -27.75 55.55 48.33
CA ARG A 647 -26.56 54.90 47.78
C ARG A 647 -26.80 53.48 47.27
N VAL A 648 -27.70 52.72 47.90
CA VAL A 648 -28.11 51.39 47.42
C VAL A 648 -28.98 51.50 46.16
N GLU A 649 -29.83 52.52 46.06
CA GLU A 649 -30.61 52.81 44.85
C GLU A 649 -29.71 53.27 43.70
N GLU A 650 -28.69 54.09 43.96
CA GLU A 650 -27.68 54.48 42.97
C GLU A 650 -26.85 53.28 42.49
N GLU A 651 -26.46 52.35 43.37
CA GLU A 651 -25.76 51.13 42.96
C GLU A 651 -26.65 50.20 42.13
N ARG A 652 -27.94 50.10 42.44
CA ARG A 652 -28.90 49.34 41.62
C ARG A 652 -29.07 49.98 40.25
N ALA A 653 -29.23 51.30 40.18
CA ALA A 653 -29.33 52.03 38.91
C ALA A 653 -28.04 51.91 38.07
N GLN A 654 -26.86 51.91 38.71
CA GLN A 654 -25.58 51.70 38.02
C GLN A 654 -25.46 50.27 37.47
N ARG A 655 -25.88 49.25 38.23
CA ARG A 655 -25.88 47.86 37.76
C ARG A 655 -26.87 47.65 36.60
N GLU A 656 -28.05 48.26 36.66
CA GLU A 656 -29.01 48.22 35.56
C GLU A 656 -28.48 48.94 34.31
N ALA A 657 -27.84 50.10 34.48
CA ALA A 657 -27.19 50.81 33.37
C ALA A 657 -26.01 50.03 32.77
N GLU A 658 -25.26 49.28 33.58
CA GLU A 658 -24.17 48.42 33.12
C GLU A 658 -24.69 47.17 32.40
N GLN A 659 -25.78 46.56 32.89
CA GLN A 659 -26.47 45.46 32.21
C GLN A 659 -27.04 45.89 30.86
N LEU A 660 -27.63 47.07 30.76
CA LEU A 660 -28.11 47.63 29.50
C LEU A 660 -26.96 47.87 28.51
N ARG A 661 -25.82 48.40 28.97
CA ARG A 661 -24.63 48.55 28.12
C ARG A 661 -24.08 47.22 27.62
N ARG A 662 -24.05 46.18 28.47
CA ARG A 662 -23.64 44.83 28.06
C ARG A 662 -24.60 44.24 27.03
N HIS A 663 -25.90 44.41 27.25
CA HIS A 663 -26.91 43.97 26.30
C HIS A 663 -26.82 44.72 24.96
N GLU A 664 -26.49 46.01 24.97
CA GLU A 664 -26.27 46.80 23.74
C GLU A 664 -25.03 46.34 22.98
N ILE A 665 -23.94 46.04 23.69
CA ILE A 665 -22.72 45.45 23.10
C ILE A 665 -23.00 44.07 22.51
N ASP A 666 -23.78 43.23 23.18
CA ASP A 666 -24.16 41.91 22.69
C ASP A 666 -25.04 41.98 21.43
N LEU A 667 -25.96 42.95 21.36
CA LEU A 667 -26.74 43.22 20.15
C LEU A 667 -25.88 43.75 19.00
N GLN A 668 -24.91 44.63 19.26
CA GLN A 668 -23.96 45.09 18.25
C GLN A 668 -23.08 43.94 17.75
N ASN A 669 -22.59 43.07 18.63
CA ASN A 669 -21.83 41.89 18.28
C ASN A 669 -22.66 40.89 17.46
N ALA A 670 -23.93 40.70 17.80
CA ALA A 670 -24.86 39.88 17.02
C ALA A 670 -25.13 40.48 15.63
N GLN A 671 -25.26 41.81 15.52
CA GLN A 671 -25.39 42.50 14.23
C GLN A 671 -24.12 42.41 13.38
N ILE A 672 -22.93 42.52 13.99
CA ILE A 672 -21.64 42.33 13.31
C ILE A 672 -21.48 40.87 12.85
N ALA A 673 -21.91 39.90 13.67
CA ALA A 673 -21.91 38.49 13.28
C ALA A 673 -22.91 38.21 12.14
N ALA A 674 -24.10 38.80 12.18
CA ALA A 674 -25.12 38.65 11.14
C ALA A 674 -24.70 39.30 9.80
N THR A 675 -24.05 40.47 9.85
CA THR A 675 -23.51 41.13 8.66
C THR A 675 -22.31 40.41 8.05
N ARG A 676 -21.49 39.72 8.86
CA ARG A 676 -20.41 38.84 8.37
C ARG A 676 -20.91 37.52 7.77
N MET A 677 -22.11 37.07 8.15
CA MET A 677 -22.75 35.83 7.68
C MET A 677 -23.65 36.02 6.44
N HIS A 678 -23.74 37.24 5.88
CA HIS A 678 -24.42 37.51 4.61
C HIS A 678 -23.39 37.68 3.47
N PRO A 679 -22.95 36.59 2.81
CA PRO A 679 -22.20 36.72 1.56
C PRO A 679 -23.11 37.24 0.45
N ALA A 680 -22.60 38.23 -0.27
CA ALA A 680 -23.21 38.88 -1.42
C ALA A 680 -23.72 37.87 -2.46
N ASN A 681 -25.03 37.65 -2.50
CA ASN A 681 -25.74 37.22 -3.70
C ASN A 681 -26.21 38.47 -4.45
N LEU A 682 -25.32 39.01 -5.30
CA LEU A 682 -25.71 39.88 -6.39
C LEU A 682 -25.75 39.04 -7.67
N PRO A 683 -26.89 38.94 -8.37
CA PRO A 683 -26.93 38.37 -9.71
C PRO A 683 -26.27 39.34 -10.70
N ARG A 684 -25.17 38.92 -11.33
CA ARG A 684 -24.63 39.60 -12.52
C ARG A 684 -25.60 39.38 -13.70
N LYS A 685 -26.09 40.49 -14.25
CA LYS A 685 -26.45 40.59 -15.68
C LYS A 685 -25.20 40.91 -16.48
#